data_AF-A0A5J9TW22-F1
#
_entry.id   AF-A0A5J9TW22-F1
#
_cell.length_a   1.000
_cell.length_b   1.000
_cell.length_c   1.000
_cell.angle_alpha   90.00
_cell.angle_beta   90.00
_cell.angle_gamma   90.00
#
_symmetry.space_group_name_H-M   'P 1'
#
loop_
_entity.id
_entity.type
_entity.pdbx_description
1 polymer ?
#
loop_
_entity_poly.entity_id
_entity_poly.type
_entity_poly.pdbx_seq_one_letter_code
_entity_poly.pdbx_strand_id
1 'polypeptide(L)'
;MEDRSKRFLLILDDVWGSMDYDQWVELLAPLQSSPKKGNMIIVTTRNLFFAQRIGTAKPMKLRGLEENDVWSLLKAFTFGDDDYRGNQTLEKIGSEIVKKLNGSPLEAETAGNILRKRLTADHWNNIMENEDWKSLQHSRGIMASLKLSYDQLPYELQQCFLYCSIFPYNYEFLAEDLIAIWISQGFVRGNNSSDIEETGRGYLTELVGSGFFEQVDTEGSQICVMVPALMHDFAKLVSRKECAVIDSMECNELLPTTRHLSILTDFAYHYEVYPQKIQRNERFEEKLRSVVTPARKLRTLLLIGKCDCFFLRSFQHIFEKEKYLRMLQISSPYASFDDDFLPSLVNSTHLRYLKVKIEGNGEALHIPQSKFYHLEVLDAGNSAICNDMNGLVSMRRLFVKKGAQCSITGVDETNSPQESHNSTDQHSGCFEIRRLQSMNRLVHLSVFQLGNLNTAEADGAKVLRDKQHLENLQLSWKDIIDSNNISSSSNFADTESDVLEGLEPHHNLKCLQISGYNGATSPSWLASSVTNLRALHLKDCGEWQILPSLESLPFLIKLKLTNMKKVIELSIPSLEELVLFKLPKLELCSCNSVMDLSSSLRVLKISRCHVLKSFPLFESCEKFNIEQKSWFCRLDKLAIDGCSQLKISNHLPPSSTVSELWIRDVLEIPDINGSPDKRLEVSSYSKAAMLDDKWFAYHNLRMLTELCISCPGRVYISFQAFRQLINLKDLQIEQCSEILSSHVVQDPTDEYMAAANDSALPSLRRLSVSSCGIMGKWMSVLLRHVKAVEEFSLYNCQQITTLSIEEEEINLSDLRSGLEASSSGNSYNNALAAPPSDSLLRMPSNLLSSVKKMSIMNCRELIYQGSKVGFARFTSLEELKIISCPKLIPSLDHSGEHYDSANGKWFLPLSLCSILIDKAPETLQLCFPENRSYLRRLLVEDSPRLKSLQLHSCTALEKLEIRRCDSLVSLEGLQSLGGLTALKVFSCPGLPDLEHLSRQGLGYLRLEWLGIDKFSFLSMPVWMRLASLKRLEIYDKKVMGPSDWSDGIALQLLTSLKELEFSCCEVLQDLPVGLHSLPYLRKLEIYHCPRITKLPEQGLPPSLEELDIWGCSKELAEQCRMLATSKLKTFKLLYIALDFRKQTGNFCAIMFSEK
;
A
#
# COMPACT_ATOMS: atom_id res chain seq x y z
N MET A 1 -21.79 0.04 -51.17
CA MET A 1 -20.48 -0.34 -50.58
C MET A 1 -19.92 -1.51 -51.39
N GLU A 2 -19.05 -1.23 -52.36
CA GLU A 2 -18.49 -2.21 -53.32
C GLU A 2 -17.29 -3.03 -52.80
N ASP A 3 -16.94 -2.91 -51.52
CA ASP A 3 -15.69 -3.50 -50.98
C ASP A 3 -15.93 -4.59 -49.91
N ARG A 4 -16.94 -5.46 -50.11
CA ARG A 4 -17.27 -6.59 -49.20
C ARG A 4 -16.17 -7.67 -49.09
N SER A 5 -15.04 -7.50 -49.78
CA SER A 5 -13.94 -8.47 -49.89
C SER A 5 -12.67 -8.08 -49.14
N LYS A 6 -12.59 -6.89 -48.50
CA LYS A 6 -11.41 -6.43 -47.75
C LYS A 6 -11.61 -6.49 -46.23
N ARG A 7 -10.51 -6.70 -45.50
CA ARG A 7 -10.46 -6.57 -44.04
C ARG A 7 -10.38 -5.08 -43.68
N PHE A 8 -11.13 -4.65 -42.66
CA PHE A 8 -11.12 -3.24 -42.23
C PHE A 8 -10.87 -3.07 -40.73
N LEU A 9 -10.36 -1.88 -40.39
CA LEU A 9 -10.29 -1.35 -39.03
C LEU A 9 -11.11 -0.05 -39.03
N LEU A 10 -12.12 0.03 -38.16
CA LEU A 10 -12.91 1.24 -37.95
C LEU A 10 -12.64 1.79 -36.56
N ILE A 11 -12.32 3.09 -36.46
CA ILE A 11 -12.12 3.77 -35.17
C ILE A 11 -13.25 4.78 -35.03
N LEU A 12 -14.10 4.59 -34.03
CA LEU A 12 -15.15 5.51 -33.62
C LEU A 12 -14.63 6.28 -32.41
N ASP A 13 -14.14 7.48 -32.67
CA ASP A 13 -13.46 8.31 -31.67
C ASP A 13 -14.45 9.23 -30.94
N ASP A 14 -14.25 9.36 -29.62
CA ASP A 14 -15.06 10.15 -28.67
C ASP A 14 -16.57 9.91 -28.82
N VAL A 15 -16.99 8.65 -28.64
CA VAL A 15 -18.41 8.28 -28.68
C VAL A 15 -19.07 8.55 -27.33
N TRP A 16 -20.19 9.27 -27.37
CA TRP A 16 -20.91 9.71 -26.19
C TRP A 16 -22.12 8.79 -25.93
N GLY A 17 -22.42 8.53 -24.65
CA GLY A 17 -23.35 7.48 -24.21
C GLY A 17 -24.84 7.72 -24.48
N SER A 18 -25.20 8.68 -25.35
CA SER A 18 -26.59 9.02 -25.68
C SER A 18 -27.25 8.06 -26.68
N MET A 19 -26.47 7.23 -27.38
CA MET A 19 -27.02 6.19 -28.26
C MET A 19 -27.55 5.01 -27.45
N ASP A 20 -28.79 4.61 -27.73
CA ASP A 20 -29.36 3.36 -27.21
C ASP A 20 -28.73 2.13 -27.91
N TYR A 21 -28.97 0.94 -27.34
CA TYR A 21 -28.40 -0.30 -27.88
C TYR A 21 -28.93 -0.63 -29.28
N ASP A 22 -30.21 -0.32 -29.54
CA ASP A 22 -30.87 -0.65 -30.80
C ASP A 22 -30.32 0.20 -31.95
N GLN A 23 -30.11 1.49 -31.73
CA GLN A 23 -29.43 2.41 -32.64
C GLN A 23 -27.98 1.98 -32.90
N TRP A 24 -27.29 1.45 -31.89
CA TRP A 24 -25.95 0.92 -32.07
C TRP A 24 -25.94 -0.34 -32.94
N VAL A 25 -26.88 -1.26 -32.71
CA VAL A 25 -27.07 -2.45 -33.55
C VAL A 25 -27.43 -2.06 -34.98
N GLU A 26 -28.29 -1.07 -35.17
CA GLU A 26 -28.66 -0.55 -36.49
C GLU A 26 -27.47 0.06 -37.22
N LEU A 27 -26.64 0.85 -36.53
CA LEU A 27 -25.39 1.42 -37.06
C LEU A 27 -24.42 0.33 -37.52
N LEU A 28 -24.32 -0.76 -36.76
CA LEU A 28 -23.40 -1.87 -37.04
C LEU A 28 -23.97 -2.92 -38.01
N ALA A 29 -25.29 -2.97 -38.21
CA ALA A 29 -25.96 -3.97 -39.04
C ALA A 29 -25.34 -4.09 -40.45
N PRO A 30 -25.01 -2.99 -41.16
CA PRO A 30 -24.33 -3.06 -42.46
C PRO A 30 -22.95 -3.72 -42.39
N LEU A 31 -22.22 -3.54 -41.28
CA LEU A 31 -20.86 -4.04 -41.06
C LEU A 31 -20.82 -5.52 -40.65
N GLN A 32 -21.88 -6.02 -40.01
CA GLN A 32 -22.04 -7.42 -39.60
C GLN A 32 -22.23 -8.38 -40.79
N SER A 33 -22.62 -7.87 -41.96
CA SER A 33 -22.88 -8.66 -43.17
C SER A 33 -21.61 -9.14 -43.92
N SER A 34 -20.41 -8.88 -43.40
CA SER A 34 -19.13 -9.21 -44.05
C SER A 34 -18.73 -10.69 -43.82
N PRO A 35 -18.45 -11.47 -44.88
CA PRO A 35 -18.08 -12.88 -44.76
C PRO A 35 -16.63 -13.13 -44.29
N LYS A 36 -15.80 -12.08 -44.10
CA LYS A 36 -14.38 -12.22 -43.70
C LYS A 36 -14.15 -12.03 -42.20
N LYS A 37 -13.45 -12.99 -41.57
CA LYS A 37 -12.99 -12.91 -40.17
C LYS A 37 -11.80 -11.94 -40.03
N GLY A 38 -11.71 -11.24 -38.89
CA GLY A 38 -10.58 -10.35 -38.55
C GLY A 38 -10.83 -8.85 -38.71
N ASN A 39 -12.06 -8.41 -38.99
CA ASN A 39 -12.44 -7.00 -38.93
C ASN A 39 -12.46 -6.51 -37.47
N MET A 40 -12.07 -5.27 -37.23
CA MET A 40 -11.97 -4.71 -35.89
C MET A 40 -12.64 -3.33 -35.84
N ILE A 41 -13.39 -3.08 -34.76
CA ILE A 41 -13.94 -1.76 -34.44
C ILE A 41 -13.35 -1.35 -33.09
N ILE A 42 -12.69 -0.20 -33.05
CA ILE A 42 -12.21 0.42 -31.82
C ILE A 42 -13.13 1.58 -31.51
N VAL A 43 -13.67 1.60 -30.28
CA VAL A 43 -14.49 2.70 -29.79
C VAL A 43 -13.75 3.35 -28.63
N THR A 44 -13.53 4.65 -28.71
CA THR A 44 -13.04 5.44 -27.57
C THR A 44 -14.23 6.16 -26.95
N THR A 45 -14.33 6.14 -25.62
CA THR A 45 -15.43 6.77 -24.90
C THR A 45 -15.00 7.10 -23.47
N ARG A 46 -15.62 8.12 -22.89
CA ARG A 46 -15.49 8.48 -21.47
C ARG A 46 -16.45 7.67 -20.59
N ASN A 47 -17.44 6.99 -21.18
CA ASN A 47 -18.45 6.24 -20.44
C ASN A 47 -18.11 4.74 -20.39
N LEU A 48 -17.67 4.25 -19.23
CA LEU A 48 -17.28 2.86 -19.04
C LEU A 48 -18.47 1.89 -19.22
N PHE A 49 -19.66 2.25 -18.76
CA PHE A 49 -20.85 1.41 -18.92
C PHE A 49 -21.28 1.31 -20.38
N PHE A 50 -21.17 2.39 -21.14
CA PHE A 50 -21.37 2.34 -22.58
C PHE A 50 -20.40 1.33 -23.21
N ALA A 51 -19.09 1.45 -22.93
CA ALA A 51 -18.08 0.52 -23.44
C ALA A 51 -18.36 -0.95 -23.06
N GLN A 52 -18.78 -1.22 -21.81
CA GLN A 52 -19.15 -2.55 -21.36
C GLN A 52 -20.40 -3.10 -22.06
N ARG A 53 -21.38 -2.23 -22.34
CA ARG A 53 -22.65 -2.61 -22.99
C ARG A 53 -22.46 -2.92 -24.48
N ILE A 54 -21.64 -2.15 -25.19
CA ILE A 54 -21.47 -2.29 -26.64
C ILE A 54 -20.28 -3.17 -27.05
N GLY A 55 -19.34 -3.39 -26.13
CA GLY A 55 -18.08 -4.08 -26.40
C GLY A 55 -18.23 -5.60 -26.45
N THR A 56 -17.59 -6.23 -27.44
CA THR A 56 -17.43 -7.69 -27.49
C THR A 56 -16.19 -8.20 -26.73
N ALA A 57 -15.39 -7.28 -26.17
CA ALA A 57 -14.18 -7.55 -25.39
C ALA A 57 -14.16 -6.65 -24.14
N LYS A 58 -13.39 -7.05 -23.11
CA LYS A 58 -13.24 -6.26 -21.87
C LYS A 58 -12.69 -4.86 -22.22
N PRO A 59 -13.31 -3.76 -21.74
CA PRO A 59 -12.83 -2.42 -22.01
C PRO A 59 -11.40 -2.20 -21.48
N MET A 60 -10.58 -1.50 -22.26
CA MET A 60 -9.23 -1.10 -21.87
C MET A 60 -9.28 0.28 -21.20
N LYS A 61 -9.10 0.35 -19.87
CA LYS A 61 -9.00 1.62 -19.13
C LYS A 61 -7.57 2.17 -19.28
N LEU A 62 -7.43 3.33 -19.91
CA LEU A 62 -6.15 4.04 -19.99
C LEU A 62 -5.81 4.66 -18.64
N ARG A 63 -4.57 4.49 -18.18
CA ARG A 63 -4.05 5.07 -16.94
C ARG A 63 -3.24 6.34 -17.26
N GLY A 64 -3.00 7.17 -16.25
CA GLY A 64 -2.09 8.31 -16.36
C GLY A 64 -0.66 7.86 -16.71
N LEU A 65 0.11 8.78 -17.30
CA LEU A 65 1.52 8.56 -17.65
C LEU A 65 2.39 8.46 -16.38
N GLU A 66 3.51 7.75 -16.48
CA GLU A 66 4.51 7.70 -15.41
C GLU A 66 5.21 9.07 -15.27
N GLU A 67 5.71 9.40 -14.08
CA GLU A 67 6.32 10.72 -13.80
C GLU A 67 7.44 11.09 -14.79
N ASN A 68 8.26 10.12 -15.19
CA ASN A 68 9.34 10.33 -16.17
C ASN A 68 8.82 10.70 -17.56
N ASP A 69 7.70 10.10 -17.98
CA ASP A 69 7.06 10.38 -19.26
C ASP A 69 6.37 11.74 -19.24
N VAL A 70 5.67 12.08 -18.14
CA VAL A 70 5.08 13.40 -17.92
C VAL A 70 6.16 14.48 -17.91
N TRP A 71 7.30 14.23 -17.26
CA TRP A 71 8.43 15.15 -17.27
C TRP A 71 8.97 15.38 -18.67
N SER A 72 9.11 14.31 -19.45
CA SER A 72 9.56 14.40 -20.84
C SER A 72 8.59 15.20 -21.70
N LEU A 73 7.28 14.98 -21.51
CA LEU A 73 6.22 15.70 -22.19
C LEU A 73 6.16 17.19 -21.79
N LEU A 74 6.27 17.49 -20.50
CA LEU A 74 6.32 18.86 -19.98
C LEU A 74 7.51 19.62 -20.55
N LYS A 75 8.70 19.00 -20.61
CA LYS A 75 9.88 19.58 -21.24
C LYS A 75 9.63 19.90 -22.71
N ALA A 76 9.05 18.97 -23.47
CA ALA A 76 8.74 19.18 -24.88
C ALA A 76 7.81 20.37 -25.09
N PHE A 77 6.77 20.54 -24.26
CA PHE A 77 5.86 21.70 -24.35
C PHE A 77 6.49 23.02 -23.89
N THR A 78 7.40 22.96 -22.92
CA THR A 78 8.03 24.14 -22.33
C THR A 78 9.18 24.68 -23.19
N PHE A 79 10.03 23.78 -23.70
CA PHE A 79 11.28 24.12 -24.38
C PHE A 79 11.24 23.83 -25.90
N GLY A 80 10.31 22.99 -26.38
CA GLY A 80 10.27 22.54 -27.78
C GLY A 80 11.14 21.31 -28.05
N ASP A 81 11.49 21.08 -29.32
CA ASP A 81 12.44 20.04 -29.76
C ASP A 81 13.92 20.39 -29.44
N ASP A 82 14.15 21.54 -28.79
CA ASP A 82 15.49 21.95 -28.39
C ASP A 82 15.94 21.12 -27.19
N ASP A 83 17.12 20.51 -27.33
CA ASP A 83 17.82 19.67 -26.35
C ASP A 83 18.33 20.54 -25.18
N TYR A 84 17.38 21.15 -24.45
CA TYR A 84 17.64 22.14 -23.41
C TYR A 84 18.41 21.50 -22.25
N ARG A 85 19.73 21.74 -22.25
CA ARG A 85 20.60 21.48 -21.10
C ARG A 85 20.62 22.72 -20.22
N GLY A 86 19.66 22.88 -19.32
CA GLY A 86 19.62 24.12 -18.53
C GLY A 86 18.98 24.07 -17.14
N ASN A 87 19.62 24.85 -16.26
CA ASN A 87 19.25 25.34 -14.92
C ASN A 87 18.63 24.33 -13.93
N GLN A 88 19.48 23.79 -13.05
CA GLN A 88 19.12 22.89 -11.95
C GLN A 88 17.97 23.40 -11.05
N THR A 89 17.79 24.72 -10.95
CA THR A 89 16.68 25.30 -10.15
C THR A 89 15.33 25.12 -10.84
N LEU A 90 15.26 25.32 -12.16
CA LEU A 90 14.03 25.12 -12.93
C LEU A 90 13.69 23.63 -13.03
N GLU A 91 14.69 22.75 -13.13
CA GLU A 91 14.45 21.30 -13.08
C GLU A 91 13.83 20.84 -11.77
N LYS A 92 14.27 21.40 -10.63
CA LYS A 92 13.67 21.09 -9.31
C LYS A 92 12.21 21.53 -9.24
N ILE A 93 11.91 22.78 -9.63
CA ILE A 93 10.54 23.29 -9.62
C ILE A 93 9.67 22.49 -10.61
N GLY A 94 10.21 22.20 -11.79
CA GLY A 94 9.53 21.38 -12.80
C GLY A 94 9.22 19.96 -12.33
N SER A 95 10.13 19.33 -11.58
CA SER A 95 9.89 18.02 -10.96
C SER A 95 8.74 18.06 -9.94
N GLU A 96 8.65 19.12 -9.12
CA GLU A 96 7.51 19.32 -8.21
C GLU A 96 6.20 19.60 -8.95
N ILE A 97 6.24 20.34 -10.07
CA ILE A 97 5.08 20.50 -10.95
C ILE A 97 4.64 19.15 -11.50
N VAL A 98 5.54 18.30 -12.01
CA VAL A 98 5.21 16.96 -12.54
C VAL A 98 4.48 16.10 -11.53
N LYS A 99 4.92 16.11 -10.27
CA LYS A 99 4.23 15.40 -9.18
C LYS A 99 2.79 15.88 -9.02
N LYS A 100 2.54 17.19 -9.16
CA LYS A 100 1.19 17.78 -9.10
C LYS A 100 0.32 17.50 -10.34
N LEU A 101 0.91 17.25 -11.51
CA LEU A 101 0.17 16.90 -12.73
C LEU A 101 -0.39 15.47 -12.72
N ASN A 102 0.06 14.63 -11.79
CA ASN A 102 -0.49 13.29 -11.51
C ASN A 102 -0.75 12.42 -12.76
N GLY A 103 0.20 12.40 -13.70
CA GLY A 103 0.11 11.57 -14.90
C GLY A 103 -0.69 12.16 -16.07
N SER A 104 -1.23 13.37 -15.96
CA SER A 104 -2.13 13.97 -16.96
C SER A 104 -1.39 14.62 -18.14
N PRO A 105 -1.53 14.12 -19.39
CA PRO A 105 -0.89 14.73 -20.55
C PRO A 105 -1.42 16.13 -20.88
N LEU A 106 -2.72 16.38 -20.67
CA LEU A 106 -3.37 17.66 -20.97
C LEU A 106 -2.94 18.76 -19.98
N GLU A 107 -2.77 18.41 -18.71
CA GLU A 107 -2.23 19.35 -17.72
C GLU A 107 -0.76 19.65 -18.02
N ALA A 108 0.03 18.64 -18.42
CA ALA A 108 1.41 18.85 -18.85
C ALA A 108 1.52 19.80 -20.05
N GLU A 109 0.63 19.67 -21.05
CA GLU A 109 0.56 20.61 -22.17
C GLU A 109 0.25 22.04 -21.71
N THR A 110 -0.76 22.18 -20.85
CA THR A 110 -1.20 23.51 -20.39
C THR A 110 -0.15 24.17 -19.52
N ALA A 111 0.39 23.43 -18.54
CA ALA A 111 1.47 23.88 -17.68
C ALA A 111 2.70 24.26 -18.53
N GLY A 112 3.14 23.40 -19.44
CA GLY A 112 4.30 23.68 -20.30
C GLY A 112 4.13 24.95 -21.13
N ASN A 113 2.95 25.16 -21.73
CA ASN A 113 2.64 26.39 -22.47
C ASN A 113 2.62 27.66 -21.61
N ILE A 114 2.22 27.57 -20.34
CA ILE A 114 2.25 28.71 -19.40
C ILE A 114 3.69 29.00 -18.93
N LEU A 115 4.45 27.94 -18.63
CA LEU A 115 5.85 28.03 -18.20
C LEU A 115 6.74 28.59 -19.30
N ARG A 116 6.48 28.23 -20.56
CA ARG A 116 7.19 28.75 -21.75
C ARG A 116 7.15 30.27 -21.88
N LYS A 117 6.13 30.94 -21.31
CA LYS A 117 6.00 32.40 -21.38
C LYS A 117 7.17 33.13 -20.71
N ARG A 118 7.69 32.58 -19.61
CA ARG A 118 8.82 33.15 -18.84
C ARG A 118 9.62 32.04 -18.14
N LEU A 119 10.86 31.85 -18.56
CA LEU A 119 11.77 30.83 -18.00
C LEU A 119 12.53 31.34 -16.76
N THR A 120 11.80 31.83 -15.75
CA THR A 120 12.38 32.30 -14.47
C THR A 120 11.84 31.49 -13.29
N ALA A 121 12.69 31.32 -12.26
CA ALA A 121 12.33 30.53 -11.08
C ALA A 121 11.10 31.11 -10.34
N ASP A 122 11.02 32.44 -10.21
CA ASP A 122 9.88 33.11 -9.56
C ASP A 122 8.57 32.88 -10.32
N HIS A 123 8.60 32.90 -11.66
CA HIS A 123 7.43 32.62 -12.48
C HIS A 123 6.98 31.17 -12.32
N TRP A 124 7.91 30.22 -12.35
CA TRP A 124 7.60 28.80 -12.19
C TRP A 124 7.07 28.49 -10.79
N ASN A 125 7.65 29.07 -9.73
CA ASN A 125 7.15 28.92 -8.36
C ASN A 125 5.74 29.50 -8.21
N ASN A 126 5.48 30.69 -8.75
CA ASN A 126 4.16 31.30 -8.70
C ASN A 126 3.10 30.42 -9.39
N ILE A 127 3.40 29.89 -10.57
CA ILE A 127 2.49 28.97 -11.28
C ILE A 127 2.30 27.67 -10.48
N MET A 128 3.36 27.15 -9.85
CA MET A 128 3.28 25.94 -9.03
C MET A 128 2.45 26.13 -7.76
N GLU A 129 2.53 27.30 -7.13
CA GLU A 129 1.76 27.67 -5.94
C GLU A 129 0.29 27.89 -6.27
N ASN A 130 0.00 28.61 -7.36
CA ASN A 130 -1.37 28.95 -7.76
C ASN A 130 -2.05 27.91 -8.66
N GLU A 131 -1.30 26.93 -9.18
CA GLU A 131 -1.76 25.89 -10.10
C GLU A 131 -2.51 26.46 -11.31
N ASP A 132 -2.00 27.54 -11.91
CA ASP A 132 -2.67 28.32 -12.98
C ASP A 132 -3.15 27.46 -14.17
N TRP A 133 -2.49 26.32 -14.43
CA TRP A 133 -2.90 25.38 -15.47
C TRP A 133 -4.27 24.72 -15.22
N LYS A 134 -4.78 24.77 -13.98
CA LYS A 134 -6.15 24.37 -13.61
C LYS A 134 -7.19 25.49 -13.79
N SER A 135 -6.85 26.63 -14.39
CA SER A 135 -7.82 27.69 -14.64
C SER A 135 -8.75 27.39 -15.83
N LEU A 136 -10.05 27.65 -15.67
CA LEU A 136 -11.05 27.56 -16.75
C LEU A 136 -10.82 28.55 -17.91
N GLN A 137 -9.94 29.54 -17.73
CA GLN A 137 -9.63 30.52 -18.78
C GLN A 137 -8.79 29.92 -19.92
N HIS A 138 -8.13 28.78 -19.69
CA HIS A 138 -7.34 28.10 -20.70
C HIS A 138 -8.25 27.15 -21.51
N SER A 139 -8.66 27.58 -22.71
CA SER A 139 -9.60 26.85 -23.57
C SER A 139 -9.12 25.45 -24.02
N ARG A 140 -7.81 25.17 -23.89
CA ARG A 140 -7.20 23.85 -24.17
C ARG A 140 -6.78 23.11 -22.89
N GLY A 141 -7.09 23.66 -21.71
CA GLY A 141 -6.74 23.06 -20.43
C GLY A 141 -7.69 21.96 -19.98
N ILE A 142 -7.24 21.13 -19.04
CA ILE A 142 -8.03 20.00 -18.55
C ILE A 142 -9.39 20.44 -17.99
N MET A 143 -9.45 21.57 -17.28
CA MET A 143 -10.69 22.06 -16.70
C MET A 143 -11.71 22.51 -17.75
N ALA A 144 -11.25 23.05 -18.89
CA ALA A 144 -12.14 23.36 -20.02
C ALA A 144 -12.66 22.06 -20.67
N SER A 145 -11.82 21.03 -20.81
CA SER A 145 -12.21 19.72 -21.31
C SER A 145 -13.20 18.99 -20.39
N LEU A 146 -13.01 19.09 -19.07
CA LEU A 146 -13.94 18.58 -18.06
C LEU A 146 -15.25 19.36 -18.06
N LYS A 147 -15.18 20.69 -18.27
CA LYS A 147 -16.36 21.53 -18.41
C LYS A 147 -17.25 21.08 -19.56
N LEU A 148 -16.68 20.66 -20.69
CA LEU A 148 -17.47 20.11 -21.80
C LEU A 148 -18.23 18.84 -21.39
N SER A 149 -17.61 17.92 -20.66
CA SER A 149 -18.32 16.74 -20.12
C SER A 149 -19.43 17.14 -19.16
N TYR A 150 -19.15 18.11 -18.28
CA TYR A 150 -20.09 18.57 -17.26
C TYR A 150 -21.29 19.29 -17.86
N ASP A 151 -21.09 20.18 -18.83
CA ASP A 151 -22.14 20.97 -19.47
C ASP A 151 -23.18 20.11 -20.21
N GLN A 152 -22.84 18.84 -20.45
CA GLN A 152 -23.66 17.87 -21.17
C GLN A 152 -24.41 16.91 -20.25
N LEU A 153 -24.05 16.90 -18.97
CA LEU A 153 -24.86 16.23 -17.96
C LEU A 153 -26.19 16.98 -17.81
N PRO A 154 -27.31 16.25 -17.62
CA PRO A 154 -28.55 16.85 -17.15
C PRO A 154 -28.34 17.69 -15.89
N TYR A 155 -29.14 18.74 -15.74
CA TYR A 155 -29.00 19.70 -14.64
C TYR A 155 -29.05 19.04 -13.26
N GLU A 156 -29.88 18.02 -13.08
CA GLU A 156 -30.02 17.26 -11.84
C GLU A 156 -28.71 16.57 -11.43
N LEU A 157 -28.02 15.94 -12.40
CA LEU A 157 -26.73 15.27 -12.21
C LEU A 157 -25.61 16.27 -11.93
N GLN A 158 -25.64 17.42 -12.61
CA GLN A 158 -24.73 18.53 -12.34
C GLN A 158 -24.81 18.98 -10.87
N GLN A 159 -26.02 19.12 -10.32
CA GLN A 159 -26.22 19.51 -8.92
C GLN A 159 -25.69 18.45 -7.95
N CYS A 160 -26.00 17.18 -8.19
CA CYS A 160 -25.52 16.04 -7.40
C CYS A 160 -23.99 16.02 -7.31
N PHE A 161 -23.31 16.22 -8.44
CA PHE A 161 -21.85 16.26 -8.52
C PHE A 161 -21.25 17.49 -7.82
N LEU A 162 -21.74 18.69 -8.13
CA LEU A 162 -21.20 19.93 -7.55
C LEU A 162 -21.33 19.96 -6.02
N TYR A 163 -22.42 19.41 -5.48
CA TYR A 163 -22.65 19.35 -4.05
C TYR A 163 -21.54 18.58 -3.32
N CYS A 164 -20.95 17.57 -3.95
CA CYS A 164 -19.88 16.77 -3.34
C CYS A 164 -18.59 17.59 -3.08
N SER A 165 -18.44 18.77 -3.67
CA SER A 165 -17.27 19.64 -3.44
C SER A 165 -17.16 20.14 -1.99
N ILE A 166 -18.25 20.08 -1.20
CA ILE A 166 -18.24 20.51 0.20
C ILE A 166 -17.59 19.47 1.12
N PHE A 167 -17.44 18.23 0.68
CA PHE A 167 -16.79 17.19 1.47
C PHE A 167 -15.26 17.26 1.31
N PRO A 168 -14.50 16.75 2.29
CA PRO A 168 -13.03 16.65 2.19
C PRO A 168 -12.54 15.92 0.95
N TYR A 169 -11.29 16.17 0.60
CA TYR A 169 -10.60 15.40 -0.41
C TYR A 169 -10.49 13.92 0.01
N ASN A 170 -10.59 12.98 -0.95
CA ASN A 170 -10.64 11.53 -0.69
C ASN A 170 -11.78 11.08 0.24
N TYR A 171 -12.86 11.86 0.39
CA TYR A 171 -14.00 11.41 1.18
C TYR A 171 -14.69 10.22 0.50
N GLU A 172 -14.72 9.09 1.20
CA GLU A 172 -15.40 7.88 0.77
C GLU A 172 -16.87 7.94 1.17
N PHE A 173 -17.75 7.92 0.17
CA PHE A 173 -19.19 7.90 0.38
C PHE A 173 -19.70 6.47 0.32
N LEU A 174 -20.48 6.06 1.31
CA LEU A 174 -21.43 4.98 1.11
C LEU A 174 -22.44 5.44 0.05
N ALA A 175 -22.57 4.69 -1.04
CA ALA A 175 -23.41 5.04 -2.19
C ALA A 175 -24.84 5.43 -1.75
N GLU A 176 -25.41 4.62 -0.86
CA GLU A 176 -26.74 4.85 -0.32
C GLU A 176 -26.82 6.13 0.51
N ASP A 177 -25.82 6.45 1.35
CA ASP A 177 -25.83 7.70 2.14
C ASP A 177 -25.78 8.93 1.24
N LEU A 178 -24.97 8.88 0.17
CA LEU A 178 -24.87 9.96 -0.81
C LEU A 178 -26.19 10.19 -1.55
N ILE A 179 -26.85 9.11 -1.97
CA ILE A 179 -28.18 9.18 -2.60
C ILE A 179 -29.19 9.83 -1.65
N ALA A 180 -29.19 9.44 -0.37
CA ALA A 180 -30.06 10.04 0.63
C ALA A 180 -29.81 11.55 0.81
N ILE A 181 -28.54 11.97 0.78
CA ILE A 181 -28.17 13.38 0.82
C ILE A 181 -28.75 14.13 -0.39
N TRP A 182 -28.62 13.58 -1.61
CA TRP A 182 -29.17 14.21 -2.82
C TRP A 182 -30.69 14.33 -2.81
N ILE A 183 -31.38 13.30 -2.30
CA ILE A 183 -32.84 13.31 -2.12
C ILE A 183 -33.24 14.41 -1.12
N SER A 184 -32.55 14.49 0.03
CA SER A 184 -32.85 15.48 1.05
C SER A 184 -32.52 16.92 0.65
N GLN A 185 -31.60 17.12 -0.29
CA GLN A 185 -31.42 18.44 -0.93
C GLN A 185 -32.49 18.75 -1.98
N GLY A 186 -33.17 17.73 -2.51
CA GLY A 186 -34.17 17.83 -3.57
C GLY A 186 -33.56 17.86 -4.97
N PHE A 187 -32.37 17.29 -5.16
CA PHE A 187 -31.73 17.17 -6.47
C PHE A 187 -32.31 16.02 -7.30
N VAL A 188 -32.88 15.01 -6.63
CA VAL A 188 -33.54 13.88 -7.28
C VAL A 188 -35.03 14.16 -7.41
N ARG A 189 -35.57 14.04 -8.64
CA ARG A 189 -36.99 14.19 -8.93
C ARG A 189 -37.63 12.82 -9.12
N GLY A 190 -38.82 12.60 -8.54
CA GLY A 190 -39.60 11.39 -8.78
C GLY A 190 -41.07 11.61 -8.42
N ASN A 191 -41.95 10.86 -9.08
CA ASN A 191 -43.41 10.98 -8.92
C ASN A 191 -43.93 10.19 -7.70
N ASN A 192 -43.28 9.07 -7.35
CA ASN A 192 -43.60 8.25 -6.18
C ASN A 192 -42.40 8.06 -5.25
N SER A 193 -42.64 7.57 -4.04
CA SER A 193 -41.62 7.34 -3.01
C SER A 193 -40.52 6.40 -3.50
N SER A 194 -40.86 5.21 -4.02
CA SER A 194 -39.91 4.19 -4.50
C SER A 194 -39.12 4.60 -5.74
N ASP A 195 -39.69 5.48 -6.58
CA ASP A 195 -39.05 5.93 -7.80
C ASP A 195 -37.85 6.84 -7.50
N ILE A 196 -37.85 7.52 -6.35
CA ILE A 196 -36.85 8.53 -6.02
C ILE A 196 -35.51 7.88 -5.65
N GLU A 197 -35.50 6.83 -4.82
CA GLU A 197 -34.25 6.10 -4.53
C GLU A 197 -33.69 5.43 -5.78
N GLU A 198 -34.54 4.84 -6.62
CA GLU A 198 -34.09 4.21 -7.87
C GLU A 198 -33.56 5.25 -8.87
N THR A 199 -34.23 6.39 -9.00
CA THR A 199 -33.73 7.51 -9.82
C THR A 199 -32.38 8.00 -9.30
N GLY A 200 -32.22 8.12 -7.97
CA GLY A 200 -30.95 8.49 -7.35
C GLY A 200 -29.83 7.46 -7.60
N ARG A 201 -30.13 6.16 -7.54
CA ARG A 201 -29.20 5.09 -7.94
C ARG A 201 -28.85 5.17 -9.42
N GLY A 202 -29.82 5.47 -10.29
CA GLY A 202 -29.59 5.72 -11.71
C GLY A 202 -28.63 6.89 -11.92
N TYR A 203 -28.84 8.00 -11.21
CA TYR A 203 -27.95 9.16 -11.29
C TYR A 203 -26.53 8.85 -10.84
N LEU A 204 -26.36 8.17 -9.70
CA LEU A 204 -25.04 7.76 -9.24
C LEU A 204 -24.35 6.85 -10.27
N THR A 205 -25.09 5.88 -10.81
CA THR A 205 -24.61 4.97 -11.85
C THR A 205 -24.10 5.74 -13.08
N GLU A 206 -24.85 6.73 -13.55
CA GLU A 206 -24.45 7.55 -14.69
C GLU A 206 -23.18 8.39 -14.42
N LEU A 207 -23.07 8.97 -13.22
CA LEU A 207 -21.90 9.75 -12.81
C LEU A 207 -20.65 8.88 -12.67
N VAL A 208 -20.76 7.68 -12.08
CA VAL A 208 -19.67 6.69 -12.03
C VAL A 208 -19.29 6.26 -13.44
N GLY A 209 -20.29 5.95 -14.28
CA GLY A 209 -20.08 5.54 -15.67
C GLY A 209 -19.30 6.56 -16.48
N SER A 210 -19.63 7.84 -16.28
CA SER A 210 -19.03 8.97 -16.97
C SER A 210 -17.70 9.44 -16.34
N GLY A 211 -17.20 8.75 -15.32
CA GLY A 211 -15.91 9.01 -14.68
C GLY A 211 -15.88 10.18 -13.69
N PHE A 212 -17.04 10.72 -13.29
CA PHE A 212 -17.14 11.76 -12.25
C PHE A 212 -16.95 11.19 -10.84
N PHE A 213 -17.20 9.89 -10.67
CA PHE A 213 -16.95 9.13 -9.44
C PHE A 213 -16.16 7.87 -9.77
N GLU A 214 -15.36 7.42 -8.82
CA GLU A 214 -14.70 6.12 -8.84
C GLU A 214 -15.28 5.22 -7.76
N GLN A 215 -15.52 3.96 -8.13
CA GLN A 215 -15.96 2.94 -7.18
C GLN A 215 -14.73 2.43 -6.41
N VAL A 216 -14.86 2.38 -5.07
CA VAL A 216 -13.82 1.88 -4.17
C VAL A 216 -14.17 0.45 -3.79
N ASP A 217 -13.24 -0.48 -4.05
CA ASP A 217 -13.38 -1.87 -3.61
C ASP A 217 -13.20 -1.93 -2.08
N THR A 218 -14.30 -2.08 -1.35
CA THR A 218 -14.25 -2.33 0.10
C THR A 218 -14.48 -3.81 0.38
N GLU A 219 -13.91 -4.32 1.47
CA GLU A 219 -14.08 -5.71 1.91
C GLU A 219 -15.53 -6.06 2.38
N GLY A 220 -16.48 -5.14 2.19
CA GLY A 220 -17.87 -5.21 2.63
C GLY A 220 -18.90 -5.49 1.52
N SER A 221 -20.18 -5.57 1.89
CA SER A 221 -21.31 -5.71 0.94
C SER A 221 -21.82 -4.38 0.39
N GLN A 222 -21.33 -3.25 0.91
CA GLN A 222 -21.79 -1.90 0.56
C GLN A 222 -20.88 -1.28 -0.49
N ILE A 223 -21.48 -0.63 -1.48
CA ILE A 223 -20.75 0.07 -2.55
C ILE A 223 -20.27 1.41 -1.98
N CYS A 224 -18.96 1.62 -1.99
CA CYS A 224 -18.35 2.91 -1.72
C CYS A 224 -17.97 3.60 -3.02
N VAL A 225 -18.16 4.92 -3.07
CA VAL A 225 -17.76 5.76 -4.19
C VAL A 225 -16.98 6.96 -3.67
N MET A 226 -16.02 7.43 -4.46
CA MET A 226 -15.25 8.63 -4.16
C MET A 226 -15.22 9.54 -5.38
N VAL A 227 -15.10 10.86 -5.16
CA VAL A 227 -14.86 11.81 -6.24
C VAL A 227 -13.35 11.87 -6.49
N PRO A 228 -12.86 11.58 -7.70
CA PRO A 228 -11.44 11.69 -8.01
C PRO A 228 -10.93 13.10 -7.76
N ALA A 229 -9.67 13.18 -7.33
CA ALA A 229 -8.91 14.40 -7.08
C ALA A 229 -9.24 15.58 -8.01
N LEU A 230 -9.01 15.36 -9.29
CA LEU A 230 -9.19 16.34 -10.35
C LEU A 230 -10.65 16.76 -10.52
N MET A 231 -11.58 15.82 -10.36
CA MET A 231 -13.01 16.10 -10.41
C MET A 231 -13.46 16.91 -9.17
N HIS A 232 -12.85 16.68 -8.01
CA HIS A 232 -13.11 17.46 -6.80
C HIS A 232 -12.68 18.92 -6.96
N ASP A 233 -11.47 19.14 -7.50
CA ASP A 233 -10.97 20.48 -7.84
C ASP A 233 -11.89 21.19 -8.84
N PHE A 234 -12.30 20.48 -9.90
CA PHE A 234 -13.24 20.99 -10.88
C PHE A 234 -14.60 21.35 -10.24
N ALA A 235 -15.13 20.49 -9.36
CA ALA A 235 -16.38 20.74 -8.65
C ALA A 235 -16.28 22.00 -7.77
N LYS A 236 -15.20 22.16 -7.00
CA LYS A 236 -14.93 23.37 -6.20
C LYS A 236 -14.90 24.63 -7.05
N LEU A 237 -14.24 24.57 -8.20
CA LEU A 237 -14.10 25.71 -9.11
C LEU A 237 -15.45 26.18 -9.66
N VAL A 238 -16.32 25.24 -10.03
CA VAL A 238 -17.66 25.54 -10.57
C VAL A 238 -18.65 25.93 -9.47
N SER A 239 -18.58 25.30 -8.29
CA SER A 239 -19.53 25.49 -7.19
C SER A 239 -19.23 26.69 -6.28
N ARG A 240 -18.08 27.37 -6.45
CA ARG A 240 -17.57 28.47 -5.59
C ARG A 240 -18.55 29.59 -5.19
N LYS A 241 -19.65 29.78 -5.95
CA LYS A 241 -20.67 30.79 -5.65
C LYS A 241 -21.73 30.30 -4.66
N GLU A 242 -21.93 28.99 -4.58
CA GLU A 242 -22.99 28.34 -3.81
C GLU A 242 -22.46 27.44 -2.69
N CYS A 243 -21.25 26.90 -2.86
CA CYS A 243 -20.57 26.00 -1.92
C CYS A 243 -19.32 26.67 -1.36
N ALA A 244 -19.07 26.49 -0.05
CA ALA A 244 -17.84 26.94 0.60
C ALA A 244 -17.34 25.88 1.60
N VAL A 245 -16.03 25.78 1.72
CA VAL A 245 -15.33 24.92 2.68
C VAL A 245 -14.38 25.79 3.51
N ILE A 246 -14.41 25.63 4.83
CA ILE A 246 -13.46 26.22 5.76
C ILE A 246 -12.54 25.10 6.24
N ASP A 247 -11.29 25.13 5.79
CA ASP A 247 -10.26 24.11 6.05
C ASP A 247 -8.93 24.70 6.58
N SER A 248 -8.92 25.98 6.96
CA SER A 248 -7.75 26.66 7.54
C SER A 248 -8.09 27.71 8.60
N MET A 249 -7.08 28.10 9.40
CA MET A 249 -7.19 29.19 10.40
C MET A 249 -7.44 30.57 9.76
N GLU A 250 -7.23 30.68 8.45
CA GLU A 250 -7.38 31.95 7.75
C GLU A 250 -8.84 32.30 7.44
N CYS A 251 -9.76 31.31 7.43
CA CYS A 251 -11.19 31.46 7.15
C CYS A 251 -11.48 32.45 6.02
N ASN A 252 -11.44 31.98 4.77
CA ASN A 252 -11.75 32.80 3.60
C ASN A 252 -13.14 33.47 3.72
N GLU A 253 -13.28 34.69 3.18
CA GLU A 253 -14.56 35.41 3.20
C GLU A 253 -15.66 34.60 2.50
N LEU A 254 -16.79 34.43 3.19
CA LEU A 254 -17.96 33.75 2.63
C LEU A 254 -18.79 34.70 1.77
N LEU A 255 -19.15 34.24 0.57
CA LEU A 255 -20.05 34.99 -0.30
C LEU A 255 -21.49 34.99 0.28
N PRO A 256 -22.25 36.09 0.15
CA PRO A 256 -23.66 36.13 0.56
C PRO A 256 -24.56 35.12 -0.19
N THR A 257 -24.09 34.59 -1.32
CA THR A 257 -24.78 33.60 -2.14
C THR A 257 -24.56 32.16 -1.66
N THR A 258 -23.63 31.92 -0.73
CA THR A 258 -23.32 30.59 -0.19
C THR A 258 -24.57 29.94 0.40
N ARG A 259 -24.88 28.73 -0.07
CA ARG A 259 -26.01 27.88 0.35
C ARG A 259 -25.55 26.64 1.09
N HIS A 260 -24.33 26.16 0.82
CA HIS A 260 -23.80 24.95 1.39
C HIS A 260 -22.43 25.23 2.00
N LEU A 261 -22.31 25.01 3.31
CA LEU A 261 -21.11 25.30 4.07
C LEU A 261 -20.59 24.02 4.73
N SER A 262 -19.30 23.79 4.56
CA SER A 262 -18.55 22.75 5.25
C SER A 262 -17.44 23.35 6.08
N ILE A 263 -17.25 22.84 7.28
CA ILE A 263 -16.25 23.31 8.23
C ILE A 263 -15.51 22.09 8.74
N LEU A 264 -14.22 22.03 8.41
CA LEU A 264 -13.29 21.04 8.92
C LEU A 264 -12.63 21.63 10.17
N THR A 265 -12.48 20.86 11.24
CA THR A 265 -12.00 21.42 12.52
C THR A 265 -10.69 20.80 13.00
N ASP A 266 -10.18 19.77 12.33
CA ASP A 266 -8.97 19.05 12.73
C ASP A 266 -7.69 19.90 12.73
N PHE A 267 -7.65 20.99 11.94
CA PHE A 267 -6.53 21.94 11.95
C PHE A 267 -6.58 22.91 13.13
N ALA A 268 -7.76 23.14 13.70
CA ALA A 268 -8.00 24.15 14.74
C ALA A 268 -8.01 23.55 16.15
N TYR A 269 -8.31 22.25 16.28
CA TYR A 269 -8.47 21.57 17.55
C TYR A 269 -7.51 20.38 17.68
N HIS A 270 -6.69 20.40 18.73
CA HIS A 270 -5.76 19.32 19.06
C HIS A 270 -6.30 18.44 20.20
N TYR A 271 -5.93 17.15 20.17
CA TYR A 271 -6.29 16.19 21.20
C TYR A 271 -5.07 15.93 22.08
N GLU A 272 -5.13 16.31 23.35
CA GLU A 272 -4.11 15.97 24.33
C GLU A 272 -4.42 14.60 24.96
N VAL A 273 -3.41 13.73 25.00
CA VAL A 273 -3.58 12.34 25.47
C VAL A 273 -3.89 12.30 26.98
N TYR A 274 -3.45 13.31 27.75
CA TYR A 274 -3.78 13.48 29.18
C TYR A 274 -3.70 14.96 29.60
N PRO A 275 -4.75 15.56 30.22
CA PRO A 275 -6.10 15.00 30.38
C PRO A 275 -6.82 14.90 29.04
N GLN A 276 -7.74 13.94 28.90
CA GLN A 276 -8.58 13.74 27.71
C GLN A 276 -9.52 14.93 27.51
N LYS A 277 -9.03 16.02 26.92
CA LYS A 277 -9.81 17.23 26.69
C LYS A 277 -9.35 17.92 25.42
N ILE A 278 -10.31 18.24 24.56
CA ILE A 278 -10.09 19.15 23.43
C ILE A 278 -9.90 20.56 24.01
N GLN A 279 -8.79 21.21 23.68
CA GLN A 279 -8.56 22.61 24.09
C GLN A 279 -9.40 23.56 23.24
N ARG A 280 -10.03 24.53 23.91
CA ARG A 280 -10.85 25.56 23.27
C ARG A 280 -10.01 26.50 22.42
N ASN A 281 -10.48 26.80 21.22
CA ASN A 281 -9.81 27.72 20.31
C ASN A 281 -10.68 28.97 20.09
N GLU A 282 -10.67 29.87 21.08
CA GLU A 282 -11.47 31.10 21.08
C GLU A 282 -11.19 31.99 19.88
N ARG A 283 -9.92 32.07 19.45
CA ARG A 283 -9.51 32.87 18.30
C ARG A 283 -10.14 32.36 17.00
N PHE A 284 -10.19 31.04 16.81
CA PHE A 284 -10.86 30.43 15.67
C PHE A 284 -12.37 30.63 15.74
N GLU A 285 -12.98 30.41 16.91
CA GLU A 285 -14.42 30.62 17.14
C GLU A 285 -14.87 32.06 16.82
N GLU A 286 -14.14 33.07 17.29
CA GLU A 286 -14.45 34.48 17.04
C GLU A 286 -14.35 34.82 15.55
N LYS A 287 -13.29 34.35 14.88
CA LYS A 287 -13.08 34.57 13.46
C LYS A 287 -14.12 33.84 12.61
N LEU A 288 -14.48 32.62 13.00
CA LEU A 288 -15.52 31.86 12.32
C LEU A 288 -16.88 32.54 12.48
N ARG A 289 -17.19 33.04 13.68
CA ARG A 289 -18.41 33.83 13.91
C ARG A 289 -18.47 35.05 13.00
N SER A 290 -17.39 35.81 12.86
CA SER A 290 -17.38 36.99 11.99
C SER A 290 -17.57 36.63 10.50
N VAL A 291 -17.00 35.51 10.05
CA VAL A 291 -17.08 35.04 8.66
C VAL A 291 -18.44 34.41 8.32
N VAL A 292 -19.07 33.71 9.26
CA VAL A 292 -20.34 32.99 9.01
C VAL A 292 -21.58 33.84 9.27
N THR A 293 -21.51 34.84 10.16
CA THR A 293 -22.65 35.75 10.45
C THR A 293 -23.29 36.42 9.21
N PRO A 294 -22.55 36.79 8.15
CA PRO A 294 -23.11 37.35 6.92
C PRO A 294 -23.86 36.35 6.03
N ALA A 295 -23.66 35.04 6.21
CA ALA A 295 -24.32 34.02 5.40
C ALA A 295 -25.83 34.06 5.67
N ARG A 296 -26.66 34.19 4.62
CA ARG A 296 -28.11 34.25 4.71
C ARG A 296 -28.74 33.13 3.88
N LYS A 297 -29.70 32.40 4.45
CA LYS A 297 -30.42 31.28 3.81
C LYS A 297 -29.50 30.08 3.51
N LEU A 298 -28.81 29.62 4.54
CA LEU A 298 -28.00 28.41 4.48
C LEU A 298 -28.93 27.19 4.36
N ARG A 299 -28.58 26.25 3.47
CA ARG A 299 -29.32 24.98 3.26
C ARG A 299 -28.58 23.78 3.84
N THR A 300 -27.26 23.81 3.85
CA THR A 300 -26.41 22.75 4.40
C THR A 300 -25.38 23.33 5.36
N LEU A 301 -25.25 22.69 6.52
CA LEU A 301 -24.11 22.86 7.41
C LEU A 301 -23.49 21.49 7.71
N LEU A 302 -22.23 21.32 7.31
CA LEU A 302 -21.44 20.12 7.54
C LEU A 302 -20.28 20.45 8.48
N LEU A 303 -20.22 19.80 9.64
CA LEU A 303 -19.16 19.94 10.63
C LEU A 303 -18.42 18.60 10.76
N ILE A 304 -17.15 18.56 10.34
CA ILE A 304 -16.33 17.34 10.37
C ILE A 304 -15.04 17.61 11.16
N GLY A 305 -14.76 16.75 12.13
CA GLY A 305 -13.48 16.73 12.85
C GLY A 305 -13.66 16.92 14.36
N LYS A 306 -12.55 17.22 15.03
CA LYS A 306 -12.52 17.45 16.48
C LYS A 306 -13.14 18.80 16.83
N CYS A 307 -14.10 18.83 17.75
CA CYS A 307 -14.64 20.07 18.29
C CYS A 307 -15.04 19.92 19.75
N ASP A 308 -15.07 21.04 20.48
CA ASP A 308 -15.62 21.10 21.83
C ASP A 308 -17.07 21.64 21.85
N CYS A 309 -17.67 21.72 23.04
CA CYS A 309 -19.02 22.25 23.22
C CYS A 309 -19.15 23.75 22.89
N PHE A 310 -18.09 24.54 23.08
CA PHE A 310 -18.08 25.99 22.86
C PHE A 310 -18.07 26.34 21.36
N PHE A 311 -17.38 25.54 20.56
CA PHE A 311 -17.42 25.59 19.11
C PHE A 311 -18.86 25.47 18.60
N LEU A 312 -19.59 24.45 19.07
CA LEU A 312 -20.98 24.21 18.69
C LEU A 312 -21.90 25.36 19.10
N ARG A 313 -21.70 25.95 20.30
CA ARG A 313 -22.45 27.16 20.73
C ARG A 313 -22.23 28.37 19.82
N SER A 314 -21.09 28.47 19.13
CA SER A 314 -20.86 29.57 18.20
C SER A 314 -21.83 29.57 16.99
N PHE A 315 -22.53 28.45 16.75
CA PHE A 315 -23.55 28.32 15.71
C PHE A 315 -24.99 28.46 16.23
N GLN A 316 -25.19 28.66 17.53
CA GLN A 316 -26.52 28.74 18.14
C GLN A 316 -27.41 29.78 17.45
N HIS A 317 -26.88 30.98 17.16
CA HIS A 317 -27.60 32.03 16.44
C HIS A 317 -28.02 31.61 15.02
N ILE A 318 -27.23 30.76 14.36
CA ILE A 318 -27.56 30.22 13.04
C ILE A 318 -28.74 29.26 13.16
N PHE A 319 -28.70 28.33 14.12
CA PHE A 319 -29.81 27.39 14.34
C PHE A 319 -31.11 28.08 14.76
N GLU A 320 -31.02 29.16 15.52
CA GLU A 320 -32.19 29.95 15.94
C GLU A 320 -32.81 30.77 14.79
N LYS A 321 -32.01 31.27 13.85
CA LYS A 321 -32.44 32.25 12.82
C LYS A 321 -32.58 31.70 11.40
N GLU A 322 -31.85 30.64 11.04
CA GLU A 322 -31.85 30.10 9.67
C GLU A 322 -33.05 29.19 9.40
N LYS A 323 -34.08 29.76 8.76
CA LYS A 323 -35.30 29.03 8.37
C LYS A 323 -35.12 28.12 7.15
N TYR A 324 -33.96 28.07 6.52
CA TYR A 324 -33.78 27.40 5.23
C TYR A 324 -32.92 26.13 5.29
N LEU A 325 -32.45 25.77 6.49
CA LEU A 325 -31.59 24.62 6.69
C LEU A 325 -32.34 23.32 6.37
N ARG A 326 -31.76 22.51 5.46
CA ARG A 326 -32.27 21.21 5.03
C ARG A 326 -31.40 20.06 5.49
N MET A 327 -30.10 20.27 5.63
CA MET A 327 -29.15 19.25 6.05
C MET A 327 -28.23 19.78 7.12
N LEU A 328 -28.14 19.00 8.21
CA LEU A 328 -27.17 19.19 9.27
C LEU A 328 -26.44 17.88 9.50
N GLN A 329 -25.12 17.90 9.35
CA GLN A 329 -24.28 16.78 9.70
C GLN A 329 -23.18 17.24 10.64
N ILE A 330 -23.07 16.56 11.78
CA ILE A 330 -22.04 16.78 12.79
C ILE A 330 -21.34 15.44 13.00
N SER A 331 -20.04 15.41 12.75
CA SER A 331 -19.21 14.22 12.92
C SER A 331 -18.00 14.59 13.77
N SER A 332 -18.10 14.33 15.08
CA SER A 332 -17.03 14.63 16.02
C SER A 332 -16.83 13.50 17.03
N PRO A 333 -15.67 12.82 17.05
CA PRO A 333 -15.45 11.67 17.89
C PRO A 333 -15.26 11.99 19.38
N TYR A 334 -15.20 13.25 19.82
CA TYR A 334 -14.95 13.60 21.23
C TYR A 334 -15.77 14.78 21.75
N ALA A 335 -16.82 15.18 21.04
CA ALA A 335 -17.65 16.31 21.47
C ALA A 335 -18.55 15.92 22.66
N SER A 336 -18.55 16.73 23.72
CA SER A 336 -19.63 16.73 24.72
C SER A 336 -20.65 17.79 24.32
N PHE A 337 -21.94 17.47 24.36
CA PHE A 337 -23.01 18.46 24.23
C PHE A 337 -23.38 18.96 25.62
N ASP A 338 -23.83 20.20 25.69
CA ASP A 338 -24.51 20.74 26.87
C ASP A 338 -26.03 20.68 26.61
N ASP A 339 -26.85 20.63 27.65
CA ASP A 339 -28.31 20.50 27.57
C ASP A 339 -28.97 21.59 26.69
N ASP A 340 -28.31 22.74 26.56
CA ASP A 340 -28.80 23.92 25.84
C ASP A 340 -28.61 23.89 24.29
N PHE A 341 -27.84 22.95 23.73
CA PHE A 341 -27.57 22.96 22.27
C PHE A 341 -28.80 22.60 21.42
N LEU A 342 -29.61 21.64 21.86
CA LEU A 342 -30.72 21.08 21.07
C LEU A 342 -32.00 21.92 21.06
N PRO A 343 -32.37 22.64 22.15
CA PRO A 343 -33.41 23.65 22.09
C PRO A 343 -33.18 24.72 21.01
N SER A 344 -31.93 24.95 20.59
CA SER A 344 -31.62 25.89 19.51
C SER A 344 -32.01 25.37 18.11
N LEU A 345 -32.18 24.06 17.93
CA LEU A 345 -32.59 23.45 16.65
C LEU A 345 -34.12 23.50 16.42
N VAL A 346 -34.90 23.92 17.43
CA VAL A 346 -36.38 23.90 17.48
C VAL A 346 -37.07 24.67 16.33
N ASN A 347 -36.36 25.57 15.64
CA ASN A 347 -36.92 26.36 14.53
C ASN A 347 -36.68 25.79 13.13
N SER A 348 -35.99 24.65 12.99
CA SER A 348 -35.60 24.08 11.70
C SER A 348 -36.72 23.24 11.05
N THR A 349 -37.85 23.86 10.69
CA THR A 349 -39.02 23.17 10.10
C THR A 349 -38.75 22.52 8.75
N HIS A 350 -37.72 22.97 8.03
CA HIS A 350 -37.37 22.47 6.68
C HIS A 350 -36.24 21.44 6.69
N LEU A 351 -35.78 21.00 7.87
CA LEU A 351 -34.74 20.00 8.00
C LEU A 351 -35.22 18.65 7.44
N ARG A 352 -34.42 18.07 6.55
CA ARG A 352 -34.67 16.79 5.88
C ARG A 352 -33.64 15.72 6.23
N TYR A 353 -32.41 16.13 6.53
CA TYR A 353 -31.31 15.23 6.85
C TYR A 353 -30.61 15.68 8.14
N LEU A 354 -30.60 14.80 9.14
CA LEU A 354 -29.89 15.02 10.39
C LEU A 354 -28.99 13.82 10.68
N LYS A 355 -27.67 14.05 10.72
CA LYS A 355 -26.67 13.04 11.12
C LYS A 355 -25.77 13.59 12.20
N VAL A 356 -25.76 12.94 13.36
CA VAL A 356 -24.92 13.30 14.50
C VAL A 356 -24.15 12.07 14.93
N LYS A 357 -22.83 12.08 14.66
CA LYS A 357 -21.92 10.98 15.02
C LYS A 357 -20.97 11.46 16.12
N ILE A 358 -21.09 10.84 17.29
CA ILE A 358 -20.30 11.12 18.51
C ILE A 358 -19.77 9.79 19.04
N GLU A 359 -18.48 9.71 19.36
CA GLU A 359 -17.89 8.56 20.06
C GLU A 359 -17.71 8.91 21.55
N GLY A 360 -18.56 8.37 22.42
CA GLY A 360 -18.45 8.58 23.88
C GLY A 360 -19.76 8.34 24.64
N ASN A 361 -19.67 8.22 25.96
CA ASN A 361 -20.80 8.07 26.89
C ASN A 361 -21.51 9.42 27.18
N GLY A 362 -21.63 10.29 26.17
CA GLY A 362 -22.24 11.61 26.34
C GLY A 362 -23.73 11.54 26.69
N GLU A 363 -24.21 12.55 27.41
CA GLU A 363 -25.62 12.73 27.75
C GLU A 363 -26.51 12.79 26.52
N ALA A 364 -27.78 12.46 26.75
CA ALA A 364 -28.67 12.09 25.69
C ALA A 364 -29.21 13.28 24.87
N LEU A 365 -29.20 13.15 23.55
CA LEU A 365 -29.60 14.12 22.57
C LEU A 365 -31.15 14.17 22.48
N HIS A 366 -31.78 15.04 23.27
CA HIS A 366 -33.23 15.28 23.23
C HIS A 366 -33.64 16.00 21.93
N ILE A 367 -34.32 15.29 21.03
CA ILE A 367 -34.90 15.91 19.82
C ILE A 367 -36.25 16.54 20.21
N PRO A 368 -36.41 17.88 20.11
CA PRO A 368 -37.59 18.57 20.62
C PRO A 368 -38.88 18.28 19.81
N GLN A 369 -40.00 18.39 20.52
CA GLN A 369 -41.37 18.01 20.16
C GLN A 369 -41.82 18.40 18.73
N SER A 370 -42.49 17.45 18.06
CA SER A 370 -43.54 17.60 17.04
C SER A 370 -43.35 18.52 15.81
N LYS A 371 -42.16 18.99 15.42
CA LYS A 371 -41.99 19.91 14.26
C LYS A 371 -41.23 19.39 13.04
N PHE A 372 -40.66 18.18 13.08
CA PHE A 372 -39.81 17.62 12.02
C PHE A 372 -40.57 16.86 10.91
N TYR A 373 -41.69 17.40 10.42
CA TYR A 373 -42.55 16.71 9.44
C TYR A 373 -41.90 16.41 8.09
N HIS A 374 -40.85 17.17 7.74
CA HIS A 374 -40.08 17.02 6.49
C HIS A 374 -38.82 16.17 6.64
N LEU A 375 -38.54 15.64 7.82
CA LEU A 375 -37.35 14.83 8.05
C LEU A 375 -37.43 13.50 7.32
N GLU A 376 -36.44 13.24 6.47
CA GLU A 376 -36.31 12.05 5.63
C GLU A 376 -35.23 11.10 6.16
N VAL A 377 -34.15 11.64 6.75
CA VAL A 377 -33.03 10.86 7.28
C VAL A 377 -32.69 11.31 8.69
N LEU A 378 -32.62 10.34 9.61
CA LEU A 378 -32.19 10.53 10.99
C LEU A 378 -31.15 9.46 11.38
N ASP A 379 -29.90 9.88 11.57
CA ASP A 379 -28.82 9.08 12.19
C ASP A 379 -28.30 9.84 13.41
N ALA A 380 -28.86 9.54 14.57
CA ALA A 380 -28.65 10.33 15.77
C ALA A 380 -27.58 9.76 16.71
N GLY A 381 -26.75 8.83 16.24
CA GLY A 381 -25.64 8.26 17.01
C GLY A 381 -26.09 7.53 18.28
N ASN A 382 -25.18 7.43 19.26
CA ASN A 382 -25.36 6.67 20.52
C ASN A 382 -25.98 7.49 21.66
N SER A 383 -26.62 8.63 21.38
CA SER A 383 -27.12 9.49 22.44
C SER A 383 -28.55 9.98 22.28
N ALA A 384 -29.29 9.80 21.18
CA ALA A 384 -30.55 10.55 21.04
C ALA A 384 -31.79 9.99 21.75
N ILE A 385 -32.41 10.80 22.62
CA ILE A 385 -33.75 10.59 23.19
C ILE A 385 -34.82 11.18 22.26
N CYS A 386 -35.66 10.29 21.72
CA CYS A 386 -36.76 10.63 20.82
C CYS A 386 -38.12 10.42 21.50
N ASN A 387 -38.61 11.42 22.23
CA ASN A 387 -39.82 11.25 23.06
C ASN A 387 -41.14 11.22 22.26
N ASP A 388 -41.22 11.83 21.06
CA ASP A 388 -42.41 11.80 20.20
C ASP A 388 -42.06 11.72 18.70
N MET A 389 -42.30 10.56 18.09
CA MET A 389 -41.99 10.24 16.69
C MET A 389 -43.21 10.29 15.76
N ASN A 390 -44.40 10.62 16.28
CA ASN A 390 -45.65 10.52 15.52
C ASN A 390 -45.70 11.51 14.33
N GLY A 391 -44.97 12.63 14.41
CA GLY A 391 -44.87 13.63 13.35
C GLY A 391 -43.93 13.30 12.19
N LEU A 392 -43.14 12.22 12.25
CA LEU A 392 -42.11 11.89 11.25
C LEU A 392 -42.64 11.15 10.01
N VAL A 393 -43.70 11.67 9.39
CA VAL A 393 -44.41 11.00 8.29
C VAL A 393 -43.57 10.90 7.00
N SER A 394 -42.60 11.81 6.81
CA SER A 394 -41.71 11.83 5.64
C SER A 394 -40.47 10.95 5.75
N MET A 395 -40.30 10.23 6.88
CA MET A 395 -39.12 9.43 7.15
C MET A 395 -38.89 8.34 6.09
N ARG A 396 -37.64 8.27 5.62
CA ARG A 396 -37.15 7.27 4.65
C ARG A 396 -36.04 6.41 5.26
N ARG A 397 -35.20 6.97 6.13
CA ARG A 397 -34.08 6.25 6.74
C ARG A 397 -33.94 6.55 8.23
N LEU A 398 -34.06 5.51 9.04
CA LEU A 398 -33.95 5.60 10.50
C LEU A 398 -32.81 4.73 11.01
N PHE A 399 -31.90 5.33 11.79
CA PHE A 399 -30.87 4.60 12.53
C PHE A 399 -31.06 4.83 14.03
N VAL A 400 -31.43 3.78 14.77
CA VAL A 400 -31.67 3.82 16.22
C VAL A 400 -30.57 3.03 16.94
N LYS A 401 -29.56 3.73 17.48
CA LYS A 401 -28.45 3.13 18.28
C LYS A 401 -28.65 3.43 19.78
N LYS A 402 -27.82 2.82 20.64
CA LYS A 402 -27.84 2.89 22.12
C LYS A 402 -28.21 4.28 22.67
N GLY A 403 -28.94 4.33 23.79
CA GLY A 403 -29.17 5.56 24.57
C GLY A 403 -30.48 6.29 24.30
N ALA A 404 -31.31 5.82 23.38
CA ALA A 404 -32.65 6.37 23.14
C ALA A 404 -33.64 6.01 24.25
N GLN A 405 -33.51 6.65 25.42
CA GLN A 405 -34.50 6.53 26.49
C GLN A 405 -35.81 7.17 26.02
N CYS A 406 -36.86 6.38 25.80
CA CYS A 406 -38.21 6.91 25.66
C CYS A 406 -38.86 6.90 27.05
N SER A 407 -39.00 8.07 27.69
CA SER A 407 -39.80 8.19 28.90
C SER A 407 -41.23 8.63 28.55
N ILE A 408 -42.21 7.89 29.08
CA ILE A 408 -43.64 8.20 28.95
C ILE A 408 -43.93 9.38 29.89
N THR A 409 -44.29 10.54 29.35
CA THR A 409 -45.10 11.54 30.08
C THR A 409 -46.14 12.17 29.15
N GLY A 410 -47.07 11.34 28.67
CA GLY A 410 -48.39 11.80 28.23
C GLY A 410 -49.35 11.62 29.40
N VAL A 411 -49.56 12.67 30.19
CA VAL A 411 -50.55 12.69 31.27
C VAL A 411 -51.94 12.64 30.64
N ASP A 412 -52.64 11.52 30.79
CA ASP A 412 -54.09 11.52 30.85
C ASP A 412 -54.48 12.32 32.10
N GLU A 413 -54.98 13.54 31.92
CA GLU A 413 -55.76 14.21 32.94
C GLU A 413 -57.00 13.37 33.21
N THR A 414 -56.98 12.51 34.23
CA THR A 414 -58.11 12.32 35.15
C THR A 414 -57.81 11.30 36.26
N ASN A 415 -57.97 11.80 37.49
CA ASN A 415 -58.37 11.11 38.72
C ASN A 415 -57.31 10.44 39.63
N SER A 416 -57.14 11.12 40.77
CA SER A 416 -56.77 10.68 42.12
C SER A 416 -55.29 10.40 42.45
N PRO A 417 -54.69 11.15 43.40
CA PRO A 417 -53.42 10.78 44.00
C PRO A 417 -53.67 9.92 45.24
N GLN A 418 -53.31 8.64 45.19
CA GLN A 418 -52.96 7.89 46.41
C GLN A 418 -51.69 7.08 46.19
N GLU A 419 -50.87 7.17 47.23
CA GLU A 419 -49.52 6.63 47.44
C GLU A 419 -49.36 5.15 47.00
N SER A 420 -48.22 4.83 46.37
CA SER A 420 -47.44 3.65 46.77
C SER A 420 -46.05 3.58 46.13
N HIS A 421 -45.07 3.62 47.03
CA HIS A 421 -43.85 2.81 47.11
C HIS A 421 -42.79 2.82 45.99
N ASN A 422 -41.60 3.26 46.43
CA ASN A 422 -40.28 2.87 45.95
C ASN A 422 -40.20 1.40 45.48
N SER A 423 -40.04 1.20 44.18
CA SER A 423 -39.24 0.10 43.64
C SER A 423 -38.14 0.69 42.77
N THR A 424 -36.91 0.50 43.20
CA THR A 424 -35.71 0.60 42.34
C THR A 424 -35.74 -0.56 41.35
N ASP A 425 -36.58 -0.44 40.31
CA ASP A 425 -36.46 -1.23 39.09
C ASP A 425 -35.88 -0.31 38.01
N GLN A 426 -34.57 -0.40 37.79
CA GLN A 426 -33.87 0.20 36.65
C GLN A 426 -34.17 -0.55 35.34
N HIS A 427 -35.45 -0.85 35.08
CA HIS A 427 -35.93 -1.38 33.80
C HIS A 427 -36.75 -0.29 33.10
N SER A 428 -36.07 0.67 32.48
CA SER A 428 -36.75 1.67 31.64
C SER A 428 -35.89 2.10 30.46
N GLY A 429 -36.46 2.02 29.26
CA GLY A 429 -35.93 2.67 28.05
C GLY A 429 -35.78 1.79 26.82
N CYS A 430 -36.85 1.14 26.35
CA CYS A 430 -36.87 0.49 25.03
C CYS A 430 -37.59 1.35 23.98
N PHE A 431 -37.16 1.25 22.73
CA PHE A 431 -37.80 1.87 21.57
C PHE A 431 -39.08 1.12 21.21
N GLU A 432 -40.24 1.78 21.32
CA GLU A 432 -41.53 1.18 20.95
C GLU A 432 -41.72 1.09 19.43
N ILE A 433 -41.64 -0.12 18.87
CA ILE A 433 -41.77 -0.39 17.42
C ILE A 433 -43.14 0.04 16.87
N ARG A 434 -44.19 0.07 17.71
CA ARG A 434 -45.52 0.59 17.34
C ARG A 434 -45.48 2.02 16.79
N ARG A 435 -44.50 2.84 17.21
CA ARG A 435 -44.34 4.22 16.74
C ARG A 435 -43.94 4.33 15.27
N LEU A 436 -43.48 3.24 14.65
CA LEU A 436 -43.23 3.20 13.21
C LEU A 436 -44.54 3.28 12.39
N GLN A 437 -45.72 3.17 13.01
CA GLN A 437 -47.01 3.12 12.31
C GLN A 437 -47.21 4.31 11.35
N SER A 438 -46.83 5.53 11.73
CA SER A 438 -46.97 6.72 10.87
C SER A 438 -45.92 6.82 9.73
N MET A 439 -44.81 6.09 9.81
CA MET A 439 -43.67 6.19 8.87
C MET A 439 -43.87 5.27 7.67
N ASN A 440 -44.78 5.60 6.75
CA ASN A 440 -45.11 4.71 5.63
C ASN A 440 -44.12 4.79 4.46
N ARG A 441 -43.22 5.77 4.44
CA ARG A 441 -42.21 5.98 3.38
C ARG A 441 -40.84 5.39 3.70
N LEU A 442 -40.74 4.58 4.76
CA LEU A 442 -39.49 4.04 5.26
C LEU A 442 -38.89 3.03 4.27
N VAL A 443 -37.64 3.28 3.85
CA VAL A 443 -36.87 2.44 2.91
C VAL A 443 -35.72 1.71 3.60
N HIS A 444 -35.14 2.32 4.64
CA HIS A 444 -34.10 1.71 5.46
C HIS A 444 -34.42 1.86 6.96
N LEU A 445 -34.33 0.75 7.69
CA LEU A 445 -34.49 0.72 9.13
C LEU A 445 -33.35 -0.05 9.77
N SER A 446 -32.65 0.60 10.70
CA SER A 446 -31.65 -0.02 11.57
C SER A 446 -32.08 0.09 13.03
N VAL A 447 -32.34 -1.04 13.68
CA VAL A 447 -32.71 -1.14 15.09
C VAL A 447 -31.65 -1.95 15.84
N PHE A 448 -31.14 -1.39 16.93
CA PHE A 448 -30.16 -2.03 17.81
C PHE A 448 -30.76 -2.28 19.21
N GLN A 449 -30.11 -3.14 19.99
CA GLN A 449 -30.47 -3.50 21.37
C GLN A 449 -31.86 -4.14 21.55
N LEU A 450 -32.28 -4.97 20.59
CA LEU A 450 -33.57 -5.67 20.66
C LEU A 450 -33.70 -6.66 21.83
N GLY A 451 -32.60 -7.01 22.51
CA GLY A 451 -32.60 -7.92 23.66
C GLY A 451 -33.31 -7.39 24.92
N ASN A 452 -33.67 -6.10 24.97
CA ASN A 452 -34.37 -5.50 26.11
C ASN A 452 -35.90 -5.37 25.88
N LEU A 453 -36.43 -5.78 24.72
CA LEU A 453 -37.86 -5.66 24.40
C LEU A 453 -38.70 -6.72 25.12
N ASN A 454 -39.91 -6.35 25.55
CA ASN A 454 -40.89 -7.30 26.09
C ASN A 454 -41.74 -7.92 24.96
N THR A 455 -42.37 -9.07 25.23
CA THR A 455 -43.19 -9.80 24.25
C THR A 455 -44.46 -9.04 23.82
N ALA A 456 -44.99 -8.13 24.65
CA ALA A 456 -46.15 -7.29 24.31
C ALA A 456 -45.81 -6.17 23.28
N GLU A 457 -44.56 -5.73 23.24
CA GLU A 457 -44.03 -4.80 22.22
C GLU A 457 -43.83 -5.51 20.86
N ALA A 458 -43.52 -6.81 20.87
CA ALA A 458 -43.38 -7.64 19.67
C ALA A 458 -44.71 -7.80 18.89
N ASP A 459 -45.86 -7.88 19.59
CA ASP A 459 -47.18 -7.87 18.94
C ASP A 459 -47.47 -6.56 18.18
N GLY A 460 -46.85 -5.47 18.63
CA GLY A 460 -46.86 -4.17 17.96
C GLY A 460 -45.97 -4.08 16.71
N ALA A 461 -45.08 -5.05 16.50
CA ALA A 461 -44.12 -5.08 15.41
C ALA A 461 -44.69 -5.60 14.07
N LYS A 462 -45.95 -6.10 14.06
CA LYS A 462 -46.71 -6.37 12.83
C LYS A 462 -46.77 -5.17 11.88
N VAL A 463 -46.54 -3.97 12.40
CA VAL A 463 -46.38 -2.72 11.64
C VAL A 463 -45.33 -2.82 10.53
N LEU A 464 -44.29 -3.67 10.67
CA LEU A 464 -43.28 -3.87 9.62
C LEU A 464 -43.83 -4.56 8.37
N ARG A 465 -44.88 -5.39 8.51
CA ARG A 465 -45.58 -5.99 7.37
C ARG A 465 -46.27 -4.93 6.51
N ASP A 466 -46.69 -3.81 7.09
CA ASP A 466 -47.37 -2.74 6.36
C ASP A 466 -46.40 -1.78 5.64
N LYS A 467 -45.07 -1.94 5.82
CA LYS A 467 -44.04 -1.07 5.22
C LYS A 467 -43.63 -1.52 3.82
N GLN A 468 -44.51 -1.26 2.86
CA GLN A 468 -44.35 -1.70 1.45
C GLN A 468 -43.08 -1.18 0.75
N HIS A 469 -42.53 -0.05 1.20
CA HIS A 469 -41.33 0.59 0.66
C HIS A 469 -40.02 0.16 1.35
N LEU A 470 -40.08 -0.66 2.41
CA LEU A 470 -38.91 -1.07 3.16
C LEU A 470 -38.07 -2.05 2.35
N GLU A 471 -36.86 -1.63 1.96
CA GLU A 471 -35.92 -2.45 1.17
C GLU A 471 -34.77 -3.00 2.01
N ASN A 472 -34.37 -2.29 3.07
CA ASN A 472 -33.22 -2.65 3.91
C ASN A 472 -33.60 -2.67 5.38
N LEU A 473 -33.36 -3.80 6.04
CA LEU A 473 -33.64 -3.99 7.46
C LEU A 473 -32.39 -4.52 8.17
N GLN A 474 -31.96 -3.80 9.20
CA GLN A 474 -30.89 -4.23 10.10
C GLN A 474 -31.42 -4.33 11.53
N LEU A 475 -31.28 -5.52 12.12
CA LEU A 475 -31.72 -5.84 13.47
C LEU A 475 -30.51 -6.30 14.27
N SER A 476 -30.26 -5.70 15.44
CA SER A 476 -29.16 -6.09 16.32
C SER A 476 -29.61 -6.28 17.76
N TRP A 477 -29.22 -7.41 18.37
CA TRP A 477 -29.44 -7.71 19.79
C TRP A 477 -28.26 -7.29 20.68
N LYS A 478 -27.10 -6.98 20.10
CA LYS A 478 -25.90 -6.52 20.82
C LYS A 478 -25.38 -5.19 20.26
N ASP A 479 -24.65 -4.43 21.08
CA ASP A 479 -23.96 -3.22 20.64
C ASP A 479 -22.74 -3.56 19.76
N ILE A 480 -22.42 -2.65 18.82
CA ILE A 480 -21.18 -2.74 18.02
C ILE A 480 -19.93 -2.60 18.91
N ILE A 481 -20.05 -1.98 20.08
CA ILE A 481 -18.93 -1.61 20.98
C ILE A 481 -18.54 -2.75 21.93
N ASP A 482 -19.45 -3.69 22.22
CA ASP A 482 -19.23 -4.79 23.17
C ASP A 482 -18.73 -6.09 22.51
N SER A 483 -18.03 -6.00 21.37
CA SER A 483 -17.45 -7.18 20.71
C SER A 483 -16.39 -7.91 21.54
N ASN A 484 -15.95 -7.33 22.67
CA ASN A 484 -14.89 -7.87 23.52
C ASN A 484 -15.35 -8.40 24.88
N ASN A 485 -16.61 -8.18 25.30
CA ASN A 485 -17.12 -8.70 26.57
C ASN A 485 -18.12 -9.84 26.32
N ILE A 486 -17.63 -11.07 26.50
CA ILE A 486 -18.44 -12.29 26.52
C ILE A 486 -19.06 -12.42 27.92
N SER A 487 -20.15 -11.71 28.18
CA SER A 487 -21.07 -12.07 29.27
C SER A 487 -22.29 -12.75 28.68
N SER A 488 -22.30 -14.08 28.78
CA SER A 488 -23.44 -14.93 28.48
C SER A 488 -24.50 -14.78 29.57
N SER A 489 -25.45 -13.85 29.41
CA SER A 489 -26.69 -13.88 30.19
C SER A 489 -27.68 -14.82 29.51
N SER A 490 -27.65 -16.09 29.91
CA SER A 490 -28.41 -17.21 29.34
C SER A 490 -29.91 -17.26 29.70
N ASN A 491 -30.50 -16.17 30.18
CA ASN A 491 -31.84 -16.20 30.79
C ASN A 491 -32.97 -15.56 29.95
N PHE A 492 -32.71 -15.17 28.69
CA PHE A 492 -33.69 -14.48 27.83
C PHE A 492 -33.89 -15.12 26.42
N ALA A 493 -33.44 -16.36 26.21
CA ALA A 493 -33.44 -16.97 24.86
C ALA A 493 -34.86 -17.16 24.27
N ASP A 494 -35.85 -17.52 25.09
CA ASP A 494 -37.22 -17.73 24.62
C ASP A 494 -37.91 -16.41 24.25
N THR A 495 -37.70 -15.36 25.05
CA THR A 495 -38.24 -14.01 24.79
C THR A 495 -37.63 -13.37 23.54
N GLU A 496 -36.36 -13.62 23.23
CA GLU A 496 -35.73 -13.12 22.00
C GLU A 496 -36.33 -13.75 20.74
N SER A 497 -36.69 -15.03 20.79
CA SER A 497 -37.29 -15.74 19.66
C SER A 497 -38.68 -15.20 19.32
N ASP A 498 -39.51 -14.94 20.33
CA ASP A 498 -40.84 -14.35 20.15
C ASP A 498 -40.76 -12.94 19.55
N VAL A 499 -39.77 -12.14 19.97
CA VAL A 499 -39.53 -10.80 19.43
C VAL A 499 -39.14 -10.87 17.95
N LEU A 500 -38.21 -11.75 17.57
CA LEU A 500 -37.80 -11.89 16.17
C LEU A 500 -38.94 -12.42 15.28
N GLU A 501 -39.77 -13.33 15.80
CA GLU A 501 -40.96 -13.84 15.08
C GLU A 501 -41.99 -12.73 14.84
N GLY A 502 -42.22 -11.84 15.81
CA GLY A 502 -43.12 -10.68 15.68
C GLY A 502 -42.65 -9.60 14.69
N LEU A 503 -41.35 -9.54 14.38
CA LEU A 503 -40.72 -8.55 13.51
C LEU A 503 -40.81 -8.89 12.00
N GLU A 504 -41.89 -9.54 11.57
CA GLU A 504 -42.06 -9.93 10.18
C GLU A 504 -42.08 -8.71 9.23
N PRO A 505 -41.15 -8.63 8.27
CA PRO A 505 -41.10 -7.55 7.30
C PRO A 505 -41.99 -7.81 6.07
N HIS A 506 -42.27 -6.74 5.32
CA HIS A 506 -42.95 -6.84 4.03
C HIS A 506 -42.11 -7.62 2.98
N HIS A 507 -42.78 -8.31 2.05
CA HIS A 507 -42.14 -9.17 1.04
C HIS A 507 -41.22 -8.46 0.03
N ASN A 508 -41.27 -7.12 -0.02
CA ASN A 508 -40.41 -6.29 -0.88
C ASN A 508 -38.98 -6.09 -0.33
N LEU A 509 -38.69 -6.63 0.85
CA LEU A 509 -37.37 -6.51 1.47
C LEU A 509 -36.28 -7.09 0.56
N LYS A 510 -35.25 -6.29 0.28
CA LYS A 510 -34.10 -6.67 -0.59
C LYS A 510 -32.88 -7.07 0.22
N CYS A 511 -32.64 -6.45 1.37
CA CYS A 511 -31.49 -6.72 2.24
C CYS A 511 -31.93 -6.90 3.69
N LEU A 512 -31.46 -7.97 4.32
CA LEU A 512 -31.70 -8.27 5.72
C LEU A 512 -30.37 -8.54 6.42
N GLN A 513 -30.13 -7.81 7.51
CA GLN A 513 -29.01 -8.04 8.41
C GLN A 513 -29.52 -8.31 9.82
N ILE A 514 -29.12 -9.44 10.40
CA ILE A 514 -29.42 -9.80 11.79
C ILE A 514 -28.09 -10.01 12.52
N SER A 515 -27.91 -9.32 13.66
CA SER A 515 -26.72 -9.47 14.48
C SER A 515 -26.97 -9.72 15.96
N GLY A 516 -26.20 -10.62 16.56
CA GLY A 516 -26.17 -10.84 18.01
C GLY A 516 -27.37 -11.58 18.62
N TYR A 517 -28.28 -12.09 17.80
CA TYR A 517 -29.46 -12.87 18.22
C TYR A 517 -29.04 -14.20 18.87
N ASN A 518 -29.51 -14.50 20.09
CA ASN A 518 -29.15 -15.72 20.82
C ASN A 518 -30.29 -16.75 20.89
N GLY A 519 -31.38 -16.57 20.14
CA GLY A 519 -32.40 -17.62 20.00
C GLY A 519 -31.87 -18.81 19.18
N ALA A 520 -32.40 -20.01 19.46
CA ALA A 520 -31.93 -21.25 18.83
C ALA A 520 -32.54 -21.50 17.44
N THR A 521 -33.72 -20.93 17.17
CA THR A 521 -34.56 -21.18 16.00
C THR A 521 -34.63 -19.98 15.06
N SER A 522 -34.84 -20.28 13.77
CA SER A 522 -35.09 -19.26 12.74
C SER A 522 -36.54 -18.80 12.78
N PRO A 523 -36.82 -17.53 12.46
CA PRO A 523 -38.20 -17.08 12.39
C PRO A 523 -38.90 -17.69 11.16
N SER A 524 -40.18 -18.02 11.30
CA SER A 524 -40.93 -18.75 10.27
C SER A 524 -41.08 -17.96 8.96
N TRP A 525 -41.04 -16.63 9.06
CA TRP A 525 -41.18 -15.72 7.93
C TRP A 525 -39.93 -15.61 7.03
N LEU A 526 -38.74 -16.00 7.50
CA LEU A 526 -37.46 -15.78 6.78
C LEU A 526 -37.35 -16.54 5.45
N ALA A 527 -38.01 -17.70 5.32
CA ALA A 527 -38.04 -18.48 4.09
C ALA A 527 -39.40 -18.44 3.36
N SER A 528 -40.42 -17.84 3.98
CA SER A 528 -41.80 -17.85 3.45
C SER A 528 -42.31 -16.47 3.01
N SER A 529 -41.92 -15.40 3.70
CA SER A 529 -42.52 -14.06 3.51
C SER A 529 -41.60 -13.09 2.76
N VAL A 530 -40.28 -13.23 2.85
CA VAL A 530 -39.29 -12.33 2.22
C VAL A 530 -38.80 -12.83 0.85
N THR A 531 -39.72 -13.09 -0.08
CA THR A 531 -39.39 -13.72 -1.37
C THR A 531 -38.50 -12.88 -2.29
N ASN A 532 -38.47 -11.55 -2.14
CA ASN A 532 -37.64 -10.64 -2.96
C ASN A 532 -36.25 -10.36 -2.37
N LEU A 533 -35.85 -11.11 -1.33
CA LEU A 533 -34.57 -10.93 -0.65
C LEU A 533 -33.39 -11.23 -1.59
N ARG A 534 -32.49 -10.26 -1.74
CA ARG A 534 -31.26 -10.36 -2.55
C ARG A 534 -30.02 -10.58 -1.70
N ALA A 535 -29.99 -10.03 -0.49
CA ALA A 535 -28.85 -10.12 0.41
C ALA A 535 -29.28 -10.50 1.83
N LEU A 536 -28.64 -11.53 2.38
CA LEU A 536 -28.83 -11.97 3.77
C LEU A 536 -27.48 -11.96 4.50
N HIS A 537 -27.42 -11.23 5.62
CA HIS A 537 -26.25 -11.15 6.49
C HIS A 537 -26.60 -11.54 7.92
N LEU A 538 -26.07 -12.67 8.39
CA LEU A 538 -26.24 -13.13 9.76
C LEU A 538 -24.89 -13.05 10.48
N LYS A 539 -24.84 -12.35 11.61
CA LYS A 539 -23.61 -12.10 12.36
C LYS A 539 -23.81 -12.39 13.85
N ASP A 540 -22.85 -13.06 14.48
CA ASP A 540 -22.84 -13.30 15.93
C ASP A 540 -24.10 -14.01 16.48
N CYS A 541 -24.83 -14.75 15.64
CA CYS A 541 -26.03 -15.49 16.04
C CYS A 541 -25.64 -16.90 16.54
N GLY A 542 -24.99 -16.94 17.70
CA GLY A 542 -24.22 -18.10 18.16
C GLY A 542 -25.04 -19.36 18.46
N GLU A 543 -26.29 -19.20 18.88
CA GLU A 543 -27.14 -20.30 19.34
C GLU A 543 -27.95 -20.95 18.21
N TRP A 544 -27.95 -20.33 17.02
CA TRP A 544 -28.74 -20.75 15.86
C TRP A 544 -28.18 -22.05 15.27
N GLN A 545 -28.99 -23.11 15.28
CA GLN A 545 -28.56 -24.46 14.86
C GLN A 545 -28.94 -24.77 13.41
N ILE A 546 -30.20 -24.46 13.06
CA ILE A 546 -30.80 -24.80 11.75
C ILE A 546 -31.19 -23.51 11.04
N LEU A 547 -30.54 -23.25 9.92
CA LEU A 547 -30.94 -22.20 8.99
C LEU A 547 -32.16 -22.66 8.20
N PRO A 548 -33.08 -21.74 7.84
CA PRO A 548 -34.21 -22.11 7.01
C PRO A 548 -33.74 -22.50 5.60
N SER A 549 -34.61 -23.13 4.81
CA SER A 549 -34.31 -23.53 3.43
C SER A 549 -34.06 -22.30 2.55
N LEU A 550 -32.84 -21.77 2.54
CA LEU A 550 -32.45 -20.58 1.75
C LEU A 550 -32.68 -20.77 0.24
N GLU A 551 -32.80 -22.01 -0.19
CA GLU A 551 -33.22 -22.44 -1.53
C GLU A 551 -34.61 -21.92 -1.95
N SER A 552 -35.50 -21.65 -0.99
CA SER A 552 -36.83 -21.11 -1.27
C SER A 552 -36.81 -19.63 -1.63
N LEU A 553 -35.65 -18.96 -1.54
CA LEU A 553 -35.48 -17.54 -1.85
C LEU A 553 -34.94 -17.38 -3.29
N PRO A 554 -35.80 -17.12 -4.29
CA PRO A 554 -35.43 -17.19 -5.70
C PRO A 554 -34.48 -16.09 -6.18
N PHE A 555 -34.40 -14.96 -5.46
CA PHE A 555 -33.61 -13.80 -5.84
C PHE A 555 -32.36 -13.58 -4.98
N LEU A 556 -32.04 -14.53 -4.07
CA LEU A 556 -30.91 -14.40 -3.17
C LEU A 556 -29.60 -14.53 -3.97
N ILE A 557 -28.81 -13.46 -4.00
CA ILE A 557 -27.52 -13.40 -4.71
C ILE A 557 -26.33 -13.22 -3.76
N LYS A 558 -26.55 -12.73 -2.53
CA LYS A 558 -25.49 -12.50 -1.53
C LYS A 558 -25.83 -13.16 -0.21
N LEU A 559 -24.92 -13.99 0.30
CA LEU A 559 -25.05 -14.62 1.61
C LEU A 559 -23.78 -14.40 2.44
N LYS A 560 -23.93 -13.80 3.62
CA LYS A 560 -22.84 -13.60 4.58
C LYS A 560 -23.21 -14.21 5.93
N LEU A 561 -22.44 -15.19 6.38
CA LEU A 561 -22.59 -15.83 7.69
C LEU A 561 -21.30 -15.61 8.50
N THR A 562 -21.42 -14.94 9.63
CA THR A 562 -20.28 -14.54 10.46
C THR A 562 -20.48 -14.99 11.92
N ASN A 563 -19.54 -15.73 12.49
CA ASN A 563 -19.55 -16.17 13.89
C ASN A 563 -20.80 -16.99 14.30
N MET A 564 -21.27 -17.87 13.41
CA MET A 564 -22.38 -18.80 13.68
C MET A 564 -21.84 -20.07 14.35
N LYS A 565 -21.92 -20.18 15.68
CA LYS A 565 -21.19 -21.21 16.45
C LYS A 565 -21.78 -22.61 16.40
N LYS A 566 -23.09 -22.73 16.17
CA LYS A 566 -23.83 -24.01 16.26
C LYS A 566 -24.33 -24.60 14.94
N VAL A 567 -24.17 -23.90 13.82
CA VAL A 567 -24.57 -24.40 12.49
C VAL A 567 -23.67 -25.57 12.08
N ILE A 568 -24.29 -26.70 11.70
CA ILE A 568 -23.61 -27.94 11.30
C ILE A 568 -23.68 -28.16 9.78
N GLU A 569 -24.86 -27.94 9.20
CA GLU A 569 -25.12 -28.13 7.77
C GLU A 569 -25.67 -26.84 7.16
N LEU A 570 -25.29 -26.56 5.92
CA LEU A 570 -25.74 -25.39 5.17
C LEU A 570 -26.10 -25.79 3.73
N SER A 571 -27.33 -25.48 3.29
CA SER A 571 -27.69 -25.57 1.88
C SER A 571 -27.84 -24.18 1.25
N ILE A 572 -27.18 -23.94 0.12
CA ILE A 572 -27.11 -22.64 -0.55
C ILE A 572 -27.74 -22.67 -1.97
N PRO A 573 -28.47 -21.60 -2.36
CA PRO A 573 -28.90 -21.40 -3.75
C PRO A 573 -27.73 -20.92 -4.64
N SER A 574 -28.02 -20.58 -5.90
CA SER A 574 -27.05 -19.97 -6.81
C SER A 574 -26.76 -18.53 -6.39
N LEU A 575 -25.54 -18.26 -5.93
CA LEU A 575 -25.11 -16.98 -5.37
C LEU A 575 -24.04 -16.30 -6.25
N GLU A 576 -23.95 -14.98 -6.20
CA GLU A 576 -22.83 -14.21 -6.72
C GLU A 576 -21.74 -13.96 -5.66
N GLU A 577 -22.12 -13.84 -4.39
CA GLU A 577 -21.21 -13.59 -3.26
C GLU A 577 -21.55 -14.50 -2.07
N LEU A 578 -20.56 -15.30 -1.65
CA LEU A 578 -20.67 -16.16 -0.47
C LEU A 578 -19.51 -15.87 0.50
N VAL A 579 -19.86 -15.47 1.73
CA VAL A 579 -18.90 -15.24 2.81
C VAL A 579 -19.27 -16.07 4.03
N LEU A 580 -18.39 -17.01 4.39
CA LEU A 580 -18.49 -17.84 5.59
C LEU A 580 -17.30 -17.53 6.49
N PHE A 581 -17.54 -16.89 7.64
CA PHE A 581 -16.47 -16.51 8.55
C PHE A 581 -16.74 -17.01 9.97
N LYS A 582 -15.82 -17.81 10.53
CA LYS A 582 -15.90 -18.32 11.90
C LYS A 582 -17.17 -19.15 12.15
N LEU A 583 -17.35 -20.23 11.38
CA LEU A 583 -18.38 -21.25 11.60
C LEU A 583 -17.71 -22.54 12.11
N PRO A 584 -17.42 -22.66 13.43
CA PRO A 584 -16.55 -23.72 13.96
C PRO A 584 -17.15 -25.13 13.94
N LYS A 585 -18.47 -25.28 13.81
CA LYS A 585 -19.16 -26.59 13.76
C LYS A 585 -19.68 -26.98 12.37
N LEU A 586 -19.48 -26.13 11.36
CA LEU A 586 -19.97 -26.41 10.01
C LEU A 586 -19.17 -27.57 9.42
N GLU A 587 -19.85 -28.67 9.12
CA GLU A 587 -19.25 -29.90 8.56
C GLU A 587 -19.55 -30.06 7.07
N LEU A 588 -20.78 -29.75 6.65
CA LEU A 588 -21.29 -30.01 5.31
C LEU A 588 -21.91 -28.75 4.69
N CYS A 589 -21.57 -28.50 3.42
CA CYS A 589 -22.21 -27.49 2.59
C CYS A 589 -22.78 -28.16 1.33
N SER A 590 -24.06 -27.93 1.01
CA SER A 590 -24.75 -28.43 -0.19
C SER A 590 -25.28 -27.28 -1.04
N CYS A 591 -25.55 -27.54 -2.33
CA CYS A 591 -26.18 -26.56 -3.21
C CYS A 591 -27.11 -27.23 -4.23
N ASN A 592 -28.07 -26.47 -4.77
CA ASN A 592 -29.13 -27.00 -5.65
C ASN A 592 -28.59 -27.35 -7.03
N SER A 593 -27.65 -26.55 -7.52
CA SER A 593 -27.05 -26.68 -8.85
C SER A 593 -25.61 -26.17 -8.82
N VAL A 594 -24.66 -27.11 -8.91
CA VAL A 594 -23.22 -26.80 -8.97
C VAL A 594 -22.89 -26.00 -10.25
N MET A 595 -23.58 -26.29 -11.35
CA MET A 595 -23.39 -25.59 -12.63
C MET A 595 -23.83 -24.13 -12.55
N ASP A 596 -24.99 -23.86 -11.95
CA ASP A 596 -25.47 -22.49 -11.82
C ASP A 596 -24.58 -21.70 -10.85
N LEU A 597 -24.26 -22.28 -9.69
CA LEU A 597 -23.38 -21.66 -8.70
C LEU A 597 -21.97 -21.36 -9.24
N SER A 598 -21.35 -22.29 -9.98
CA SER A 598 -20.02 -22.08 -10.58
C SER A 598 -20.00 -20.99 -11.67
N SER A 599 -21.13 -20.77 -12.34
CA SER A 599 -21.29 -19.75 -13.38
C SER A 599 -21.66 -18.36 -12.82
N SER A 600 -22.30 -18.29 -11.65
CA SER A 600 -22.73 -17.04 -11.01
C SER A 600 -21.71 -16.46 -10.03
N LEU A 601 -20.96 -17.31 -9.31
CA LEU A 601 -20.12 -16.90 -8.18
C LEU A 601 -18.95 -16.02 -8.62
N ARG A 602 -18.86 -14.83 -8.03
CA ARG A 602 -17.79 -13.83 -8.23
C ARG A 602 -16.86 -13.73 -7.03
N VAL A 603 -17.42 -13.89 -5.82
CA VAL A 603 -16.67 -13.78 -4.56
C VAL A 603 -16.97 -14.99 -3.68
N LEU A 604 -15.92 -15.72 -3.32
CA LEU A 604 -15.98 -16.82 -2.38
C LEU A 604 -14.98 -16.58 -1.25
N LYS A 605 -15.47 -16.38 -0.02
CA LYS A 605 -14.64 -16.23 1.18
C LYS A 605 -15.06 -17.27 2.23
N ILE A 606 -14.16 -18.17 2.62
CA ILE A 606 -14.38 -19.16 3.68
C ILE A 606 -13.23 -19.05 4.68
N SER A 607 -13.50 -18.61 5.90
CA SER A 607 -12.46 -18.41 6.89
C SER A 607 -12.84 -18.99 8.24
N ARG A 608 -11.89 -19.61 8.93
CA ARG A 608 -12.03 -20.18 10.29
C ARG A 608 -13.20 -21.17 10.40
N CYS A 609 -13.36 -22.03 9.40
CA CYS A 609 -14.36 -23.10 9.35
C CYS A 609 -13.63 -24.45 9.48
N HIS A 610 -13.09 -24.74 10.66
CA HIS A 610 -12.07 -25.79 10.86
C HIS A 610 -12.55 -27.23 10.61
N VAL A 611 -13.85 -27.50 10.76
CA VAL A 611 -14.46 -28.83 10.65
C VAL A 611 -15.15 -29.04 9.29
N LEU A 612 -15.11 -28.04 8.40
CA LEU A 612 -15.73 -28.14 7.09
C LEU A 612 -14.98 -29.19 6.24
N LYS A 613 -15.65 -30.29 5.90
CA LYS A 613 -15.04 -31.42 5.19
C LYS A 613 -15.26 -31.33 3.68
N SER A 614 -16.49 -31.04 3.28
CA SER A 614 -16.88 -30.95 1.87
C SER A 614 -17.51 -29.62 1.52
N PHE A 615 -17.20 -29.16 0.32
CA PHE A 615 -17.84 -28.03 -0.31
C PHE A 615 -18.10 -28.41 -1.78
N PRO A 616 -19.31 -28.23 -2.33
CA PRO A 616 -19.74 -28.86 -3.58
C PRO A 616 -18.85 -28.53 -4.79
N LEU A 617 -18.22 -27.37 -4.76
CA LEU A 617 -17.37 -26.88 -5.85
C LEU A 617 -15.94 -27.43 -5.80
N PHE A 618 -15.50 -28.00 -4.66
CA PHE A 618 -14.13 -28.49 -4.45
C PHE A 618 -13.97 -30.01 -4.58
N GLU A 619 -15.09 -30.73 -4.75
CA GLU A 619 -15.10 -32.17 -5.03
C GLU A 619 -14.72 -32.45 -6.50
N SER A 620 -14.01 -33.56 -6.74
CA SER A 620 -13.45 -33.92 -8.06
C SER A 620 -14.49 -33.86 -9.18
N CYS A 621 -14.21 -33.04 -10.19
CA CYS A 621 -15.07 -32.84 -11.36
C CYS A 621 -15.11 -34.04 -12.34
N GLU A 622 -14.50 -35.19 -12.03
CA GLU A 622 -14.54 -36.39 -12.91
C GLU A 622 -15.97 -36.90 -13.17
N LYS A 623 -16.96 -36.49 -12.37
CA LYS A 623 -18.39 -36.80 -12.58
C LYS A 623 -19.12 -35.85 -13.52
N PHE A 624 -18.51 -34.72 -13.89
CA PHE A 624 -19.13 -33.70 -14.73
C PHE A 624 -18.35 -33.63 -16.05
N ASN A 625 -18.98 -34.02 -17.16
CA ASN A 625 -18.48 -33.84 -18.54
C ASN A 625 -18.34 -32.35 -18.89
N ILE A 626 -17.49 -31.61 -18.17
CA ILE A 626 -17.24 -30.21 -18.47
C ILE A 626 -16.05 -30.17 -19.42
N GLU A 627 -16.35 -30.00 -20.70
CA GLU A 627 -15.39 -29.66 -21.76
C GLU A 627 -14.66 -28.31 -21.54
N GLN A 628 -14.78 -27.68 -20.34
CA GLN A 628 -14.24 -26.36 -20.03
C GLN A 628 -12.91 -26.46 -19.27
N LYS A 629 -11.92 -25.69 -19.75
CA LYS A 629 -10.58 -25.53 -19.15
C LYS A 629 -10.57 -24.81 -17.77
N SER A 630 -11.72 -24.38 -17.26
CA SER A 630 -11.88 -23.57 -16.04
C SER A 630 -13.19 -23.93 -15.34
N TRP A 631 -13.16 -24.07 -14.01
CA TRP A 631 -14.31 -24.51 -13.20
C TRP A 631 -14.99 -23.38 -12.40
N PHE A 632 -14.48 -22.15 -12.52
CA PHE A 632 -15.18 -20.92 -12.10
C PHE A 632 -15.02 -19.80 -13.14
N CYS A 633 -15.93 -19.68 -14.10
CA CYS A 633 -15.74 -18.78 -15.24
C CYS A 633 -15.83 -17.28 -14.89
N ARG A 634 -16.47 -16.92 -13.77
CA ARG A 634 -16.69 -15.51 -13.36
C ARG A 634 -16.07 -15.14 -12.01
N LEU A 635 -15.36 -16.07 -11.37
CA LEU A 635 -14.78 -15.82 -10.05
C LEU A 635 -13.66 -14.79 -10.16
N ASP A 636 -13.76 -13.77 -9.31
CA ASP A 636 -12.84 -12.65 -9.21
C ASP A 636 -12.01 -12.76 -7.93
N LYS A 637 -12.64 -13.11 -6.80
CA LYS A 637 -11.98 -13.22 -5.49
C LYS A 637 -12.22 -14.58 -4.85
N LEU A 638 -11.13 -15.27 -4.50
CA LEU A 638 -11.14 -16.52 -3.75
C LEU A 638 -10.29 -16.36 -2.49
N ALA A 639 -10.92 -16.46 -1.31
CA ALA A 639 -10.23 -16.44 -0.03
C ALA A 639 -10.63 -17.65 0.83
N ILE A 640 -9.68 -18.49 1.20
CA ILE A 640 -9.87 -19.62 2.10
C ILE A 640 -8.81 -19.53 3.20
N ASP A 641 -9.21 -19.49 4.47
CA ASP A 641 -8.28 -19.29 5.59
C ASP A 641 -8.69 -20.16 6.79
N GLY A 642 -7.76 -20.88 7.40
CA GLY A 642 -8.04 -21.66 8.62
C GLY A 642 -9.12 -22.74 8.41
N CYS A 643 -9.09 -23.45 7.29
CA CYS A 643 -10.03 -24.53 6.94
C CYS A 643 -9.31 -25.88 6.87
N SER A 644 -8.84 -26.34 8.03
CA SER A 644 -7.89 -27.46 8.17
C SER A 644 -8.40 -28.84 7.75
N GLN A 645 -9.70 -29.04 7.60
CA GLN A 645 -10.30 -30.32 7.15
C GLN A 645 -10.84 -30.24 5.71
N LEU A 646 -10.81 -29.06 5.10
CA LEU A 646 -11.37 -28.85 3.77
C LEU A 646 -10.41 -29.41 2.72
N LYS A 647 -10.92 -30.30 1.87
CA LYS A 647 -10.14 -30.86 0.75
C LYS A 647 -10.48 -30.13 -0.54
N ILE A 648 -9.48 -29.63 -1.26
CA ILE A 648 -9.65 -29.06 -2.60
C ILE A 648 -8.96 -29.98 -3.60
N SER A 649 -9.74 -30.57 -4.50
CA SER A 649 -9.24 -31.57 -5.47
C SER A 649 -8.87 -30.97 -6.83
N ASN A 650 -9.28 -29.73 -7.09
CA ASN A 650 -9.16 -29.07 -8.40
C ASN A 650 -7.94 -28.13 -8.48
N HIS A 651 -7.42 -27.91 -9.68
CA HIS A 651 -6.28 -27.03 -9.95
C HIS A 651 -6.59 -25.53 -9.71
N LEU A 652 -5.59 -24.79 -9.22
CA LEU A 652 -5.66 -23.37 -8.85
C LEU A 652 -4.74 -22.49 -9.73
N PRO A 653 -5.08 -21.22 -10.02
CA PRO A 653 -6.38 -20.61 -9.81
C PRO A 653 -7.45 -21.25 -10.72
N PRO A 654 -8.73 -21.20 -10.32
CA PRO A 654 -9.80 -21.85 -11.05
C PRO A 654 -10.11 -21.26 -12.43
N SER A 655 -9.71 -20.00 -12.67
CA SER A 655 -9.80 -19.31 -13.94
C SER A 655 -8.75 -18.20 -14.03
N SER A 656 -8.53 -17.69 -15.25
CA SER A 656 -7.70 -16.50 -15.48
C SER A 656 -8.38 -15.19 -15.10
N THR A 657 -9.63 -15.21 -14.61
CA THR A 657 -10.37 -14.01 -14.20
C THR A 657 -10.13 -13.63 -12.74
N VAL A 658 -9.52 -14.53 -11.96
CA VAL A 658 -9.24 -14.31 -10.53
C VAL A 658 -8.23 -13.18 -10.36
N SER A 659 -8.67 -12.08 -9.75
CA SER A 659 -7.83 -10.94 -9.37
C SER A 659 -7.23 -11.11 -7.98
N GLU A 660 -7.87 -11.87 -7.09
CA GLU A 660 -7.38 -12.10 -5.73
C GLU A 660 -7.49 -13.58 -5.35
N LEU A 661 -6.37 -14.20 -4.99
CA LEU A 661 -6.28 -15.58 -4.52
C LEU A 661 -5.57 -15.64 -3.17
N TRP A 662 -6.29 -16.08 -2.15
CA TRP A 662 -5.81 -16.23 -0.78
C TRP A 662 -6.22 -17.62 -0.27
N ILE A 663 -5.27 -18.48 0.01
CA ILE A 663 -5.48 -19.82 0.57
C ILE A 663 -4.46 -20.00 1.68
N ARG A 664 -4.93 -20.25 2.90
CA ARG A 664 -4.06 -20.46 4.08
C ARG A 664 -4.66 -21.51 5.00
N ASP A 665 -3.79 -22.32 5.63
CA ASP A 665 -4.19 -23.33 6.61
C ASP A 665 -5.29 -24.28 6.08
N VAL A 666 -5.13 -24.78 4.84
CA VAL A 666 -6.02 -25.76 4.20
C VAL A 666 -5.33 -27.12 4.12
N LEU A 667 -6.09 -28.21 4.23
CA LEU A 667 -5.54 -29.57 4.24
C LEU A 667 -4.76 -29.86 2.95
N GLU A 668 -3.51 -30.32 3.08
CA GLU A 668 -2.63 -30.78 1.98
C GLU A 668 -2.20 -29.73 0.93
N ILE A 669 -2.68 -28.48 1.01
CA ILE A 669 -2.40 -27.42 0.03
C ILE A 669 -1.43 -26.41 0.64
N PRO A 670 -0.41 -25.95 -0.09
CA PRO A 670 0.44 -24.84 0.38
C PRO A 670 -0.38 -23.57 0.55
N ASP A 671 0.09 -22.68 1.41
CA ASP A 671 -0.47 -21.34 1.50
C ASP A 671 -0.19 -20.61 0.18
N ILE A 672 -1.23 -20.09 -0.46
CA ILE A 672 -1.14 -19.38 -1.73
C ILE A 672 -1.71 -17.98 -1.51
N ASN A 673 -0.95 -16.95 -1.86
CA ASN A 673 -1.36 -15.58 -1.68
C ASN A 673 -0.95 -14.71 -2.88
N GLY A 674 -1.85 -13.87 -3.35
CA GLY A 674 -1.54 -12.81 -4.30
C GLY A 674 -2.55 -12.69 -5.42
N SER A 675 -2.16 -11.96 -6.46
CA SER A 675 -2.94 -11.78 -7.67
C SER A 675 -2.34 -12.65 -8.80
N PRO A 676 -3.06 -13.69 -9.26
CA PRO A 676 -2.55 -14.60 -10.29
C PRO A 676 -2.17 -13.91 -11.62
N ASP A 677 -2.66 -12.68 -11.84
CA ASP A 677 -2.35 -11.84 -12.99
C ASP A 677 -1.07 -11.00 -12.84
N LYS A 678 -0.52 -10.86 -11.62
CA LYS A 678 0.66 -10.02 -11.35
C LYS A 678 1.66 -10.70 -10.42
N ARG A 679 1.27 -11.09 -9.20
CA ARG A 679 2.16 -11.69 -8.20
C ARG A 679 1.51 -12.88 -7.50
N LEU A 680 2.21 -14.00 -7.44
CA LEU A 680 1.80 -15.20 -6.71
C LEU A 680 2.89 -15.59 -5.71
N GLU A 681 2.51 -15.74 -4.46
CA GLU A 681 3.37 -16.19 -3.37
C GLU A 681 2.83 -17.53 -2.87
N VAL A 682 3.69 -18.53 -2.85
CA VAL A 682 3.36 -19.90 -2.44
C VAL A 682 4.27 -20.25 -1.29
N SER A 683 3.73 -20.51 -0.11
CA SER A 683 4.51 -20.84 1.07
C SER A 683 3.93 -22.03 1.82
N SER A 684 4.73 -22.66 2.68
CA SER A 684 4.23 -23.71 3.56
C SER A 684 5.02 -23.72 4.86
N TYR A 685 4.34 -23.94 5.97
CA TYR A 685 4.99 -24.12 7.28
C TYR A 685 5.37 -25.57 7.56
N SER A 686 4.86 -26.53 6.77
CA SER A 686 5.08 -27.95 6.97
C SER A 686 6.27 -28.47 6.15
N LYS A 687 7.23 -29.12 6.81
CA LYS A 687 8.32 -29.86 6.13
C LYS A 687 7.82 -31.07 5.34
N ALA A 688 6.60 -31.55 5.62
CA ALA A 688 6.00 -32.69 4.94
C ALA A 688 5.21 -32.29 3.68
N ALA A 689 4.95 -30.99 3.47
CA ALA A 689 4.26 -30.52 2.28
C ALA A 689 5.16 -30.72 1.05
N MET A 690 4.67 -31.47 0.06
CA MET A 690 5.25 -31.48 -1.29
C MET A 690 4.70 -30.25 -2.03
N LEU A 691 5.41 -29.72 -3.04
CA LEU A 691 4.93 -28.89 -4.16
C LEU A 691 4.93 -29.76 -5.42
N ASP A 692 3.81 -29.98 -6.09
CA ASP A 692 3.66 -30.77 -7.34
C ASP A 692 2.97 -29.89 -8.39
N ASP A 693 3.27 -30.13 -9.67
CA ASP A 693 2.65 -29.45 -10.82
C ASP A 693 1.12 -29.58 -10.80
N LYS A 694 0.60 -30.60 -10.12
CA LYS A 694 -0.83 -30.91 -10.00
C LYS A 694 -1.63 -29.88 -9.19
N TRP A 695 -1.03 -28.91 -8.51
CA TRP A 695 -1.84 -27.89 -7.83
C TRP A 695 -2.14 -26.69 -8.70
N PHE A 696 -1.31 -26.42 -9.71
CA PHE A 696 -1.45 -25.21 -10.49
C PHE A 696 -2.05 -25.47 -11.88
N ALA A 697 -3.10 -24.72 -12.20
CA ALA A 697 -3.59 -24.54 -13.56
C ALA A 697 -2.70 -23.49 -14.25
N TYR A 698 -1.48 -23.87 -14.65
CA TYR A 698 -0.50 -22.95 -15.24
C TYR A 698 -1.03 -22.21 -16.48
N HIS A 699 -2.02 -22.77 -17.20
CA HIS A 699 -2.67 -22.10 -18.32
C HIS A 699 -3.48 -20.86 -17.92
N ASN A 700 -3.92 -20.78 -16.67
CA ASN A 700 -4.59 -19.62 -16.10
C ASN A 700 -3.60 -18.56 -15.56
N LEU A 701 -2.31 -18.90 -15.41
CA LEU A 701 -1.25 -18.04 -14.85
C LEU A 701 -0.41 -17.30 -15.92
N ARG A 702 -0.89 -17.24 -17.16
CA ARG A 702 -0.12 -16.66 -18.29
C ARG A 702 0.24 -15.18 -18.12
N MET A 703 -0.53 -14.44 -17.33
CA MET A 703 -0.28 -13.01 -17.09
C MET A 703 0.66 -12.76 -15.90
N LEU A 704 0.96 -13.79 -15.10
CA LEU A 704 1.79 -13.70 -13.90
C LEU A 704 3.15 -13.07 -14.19
N THR A 705 3.51 -12.04 -13.42
CA THR A 705 4.79 -11.31 -13.57
C THR A 705 5.79 -11.62 -12.46
N GLU A 706 5.34 -12.03 -11.28
CA GLU A 706 6.16 -12.30 -10.11
C GLU A 706 5.71 -13.61 -9.44
N LEU A 707 6.65 -14.52 -9.18
CA LEU A 707 6.41 -15.78 -8.51
C LEU A 707 7.39 -15.94 -7.35
N CYS A 708 6.88 -16.05 -6.13
CA CYS A 708 7.66 -16.35 -4.94
C CYS A 708 7.26 -17.73 -4.41
N ILE A 709 8.24 -18.61 -4.18
CA ILE A 709 8.04 -19.96 -3.65
C ILE A 709 8.87 -20.11 -2.38
N SER A 710 8.22 -20.32 -1.25
CA SER A 710 8.82 -20.49 0.08
C SER A 710 8.30 -21.74 0.79
N CYS A 711 8.74 -22.93 0.35
CA CYS A 711 8.24 -24.21 0.85
C CYS A 711 9.36 -25.08 1.41
N PRO A 712 9.45 -25.32 2.73
CA PRO A 712 10.52 -26.08 3.36
C PRO A 712 10.49 -27.58 3.08
N GLY A 713 9.43 -28.11 2.46
CA GLY A 713 9.36 -29.49 1.99
C GLY A 713 9.94 -29.69 0.57
N ARG A 714 9.48 -30.72 -0.12
CA ARG A 714 9.94 -31.07 -1.48
C ARG A 714 9.19 -30.26 -2.53
N VAL A 715 9.88 -29.48 -3.35
CA VAL A 715 9.28 -28.73 -4.45
C VAL A 715 9.57 -29.40 -5.78
N TYR A 716 8.52 -29.69 -6.54
CA TYR A 716 8.57 -30.26 -7.87
C TYR A 716 7.80 -29.35 -8.83
N ILE A 717 8.52 -28.76 -9.77
CA ILE A 717 7.96 -27.94 -10.85
C ILE A 717 8.62 -28.37 -12.16
N SER A 718 7.82 -28.79 -13.15
CA SER A 718 8.36 -29.16 -14.46
C SER A 718 8.72 -27.95 -15.32
N PHE A 719 9.65 -28.13 -16.27
CA PHE A 719 9.93 -27.12 -17.29
C PHE A 719 8.71 -26.84 -18.19
N GLN A 720 7.80 -27.80 -18.34
CA GLN A 720 6.54 -27.60 -19.06
C GLN A 720 5.59 -26.65 -18.33
N ALA A 721 5.59 -26.67 -17.00
CA ALA A 721 4.88 -25.68 -16.19
C ALA A 721 5.48 -24.27 -16.36
N PHE A 722 6.80 -24.13 -16.26
CA PHE A 722 7.48 -22.85 -16.48
C PHE A 722 7.22 -22.26 -17.88
N ARG A 723 7.19 -23.09 -18.94
CA ARG A 723 6.87 -22.67 -20.32
C ARG A 723 5.52 -21.96 -20.46
N GLN A 724 4.56 -22.22 -19.57
CA GLN A 724 3.26 -21.57 -19.60
C GLN A 724 3.27 -20.18 -18.95
N LEU A 725 4.29 -19.86 -18.15
CA LEU A 725 4.47 -18.59 -17.44
C LEU A 725 5.19 -17.55 -18.32
N ILE A 726 4.64 -17.28 -19.50
CA ILE A 726 5.28 -16.49 -20.56
C ILE A 726 5.65 -15.04 -20.18
N ASN A 727 4.96 -14.45 -19.20
CA ASN A 727 5.15 -13.05 -18.77
C ASN A 727 5.92 -12.92 -17.45
N LEU A 728 6.42 -14.03 -16.89
CA LEU A 728 7.14 -14.01 -15.61
C LEU A 728 8.43 -13.21 -15.73
N LYS A 729 8.57 -12.16 -14.92
CA LYS A 729 9.73 -11.26 -14.86
C LYS A 729 10.57 -11.47 -13.60
N ASP A 730 9.97 -11.88 -12.50
CA ASP A 730 10.63 -12.08 -11.21
C ASP A 730 10.32 -13.47 -10.66
N LEU A 731 11.37 -14.24 -10.36
CA LEU A 731 11.27 -15.55 -9.72
C LEU A 731 12.10 -15.56 -8.44
N GLN A 732 11.43 -15.78 -7.32
CA GLN A 732 12.03 -15.85 -5.98
C GLN A 732 11.79 -17.24 -5.41
N ILE A 733 12.86 -17.88 -4.94
CA ILE A 733 12.81 -19.21 -4.33
C ILE A 733 13.49 -19.14 -2.98
N GLU A 734 12.74 -19.34 -1.91
CA GLU A 734 13.21 -19.15 -0.54
C GLU A 734 12.99 -20.41 0.30
N GLN A 735 13.91 -20.72 1.21
CA GLN A 735 13.75 -21.75 2.25
C GLN A 735 13.36 -23.17 1.75
N CYS A 736 13.55 -23.50 0.47
CA CYS A 736 13.19 -24.80 -0.11
C CYS A 736 14.25 -25.87 0.18
N SER A 737 13.89 -26.99 0.80
CA SER A 737 14.88 -28.00 1.23
C SER A 737 15.35 -28.92 0.10
N GLU A 738 14.47 -29.30 -0.82
CA GLU A 738 14.79 -30.11 -2.01
C GLU A 738 13.95 -29.61 -3.19
N ILE A 739 14.59 -29.25 -4.31
CA ILE A 739 13.90 -29.00 -5.60
C ILE A 739 14.26 -30.12 -6.57
N LEU A 740 13.27 -30.91 -6.97
CA LEU A 740 13.45 -32.05 -7.87
C LEU A 740 12.84 -31.72 -9.24
N SER A 741 13.60 -31.84 -10.33
CA SER A 741 13.00 -31.90 -11.67
C SER A 741 12.79 -33.36 -12.08
N SER A 742 11.62 -33.72 -12.59
CA SER A 742 11.49 -34.97 -13.34
C SER A 742 12.42 -34.92 -14.54
N HIS A 743 13.25 -35.95 -14.68
CA HIS A 743 14.15 -36.18 -15.80
C HIS A 743 15.36 -35.24 -15.88
N VAL A 744 16.28 -35.40 -14.93
CA VAL A 744 17.70 -35.32 -15.29
C VAL A 744 17.98 -36.55 -16.17
N VAL A 745 17.77 -36.41 -17.48
CA VAL A 745 18.13 -37.42 -18.46
C VAL A 745 19.64 -37.69 -18.31
N GLN A 746 19.99 -38.94 -17.99
CA GLN A 746 21.32 -39.46 -18.26
C GLN A 746 21.39 -39.65 -19.78
N ASP A 747 22.30 -38.90 -20.41
CA ASP A 747 22.60 -38.82 -21.86
C ASP A 747 21.55 -38.15 -22.78
N PRO A 748 21.93 -37.04 -23.47
CA PRO A 748 21.10 -36.46 -24.51
C PRO A 748 21.09 -37.41 -25.71
N THR A 749 19.97 -38.08 -25.96
CA THR A 749 19.72 -38.69 -27.27
C THR A 749 19.35 -37.58 -28.25
N ASP A 750 19.90 -37.68 -29.47
CA ASP A 750 19.93 -36.65 -30.51
C ASP A 750 18.56 -36.10 -30.98
N GLU A 751 17.43 -36.68 -30.54
CA GLU A 751 16.08 -36.20 -30.88
C GLU A 751 15.57 -35.03 -30.02
N TYR A 752 16.16 -34.75 -28.84
CA TYR A 752 15.76 -33.60 -27.98
C TYR A 752 16.62 -32.34 -28.16
N MET A 753 17.75 -32.42 -28.87
CA MET A 753 18.63 -31.28 -29.16
C MET A 753 17.97 -30.24 -30.08
N ALA A 754 16.89 -30.60 -30.79
CA ALA A 754 16.08 -29.64 -31.56
C ALA A 754 15.19 -28.74 -30.68
N ALA A 755 14.87 -29.15 -29.44
CA ALA A 755 14.04 -28.40 -28.49
C ALA A 755 14.85 -27.51 -27.51
N ALA A 756 16.18 -27.58 -27.56
CA ALA A 756 17.07 -26.78 -26.72
C ALA A 756 17.07 -25.27 -27.05
N ASN A 757 16.48 -24.87 -28.18
CA ASN A 757 16.32 -23.46 -28.58
C ASN A 757 15.06 -22.78 -28.01
N ASP A 758 14.25 -23.51 -27.24
CA ASP A 758 12.92 -23.06 -26.84
C ASP A 758 12.94 -22.73 -25.34
N SER A 759 13.18 -21.46 -25.01
CA SER A 759 13.36 -20.97 -23.63
C SER A 759 12.10 -21.20 -22.78
N ALA A 760 12.23 -21.83 -21.62
CA ALA A 760 11.11 -22.07 -20.71
C ALA A 760 10.65 -20.80 -19.99
N LEU A 761 11.55 -19.83 -19.79
CA LEU A 761 11.28 -18.56 -19.11
C LEU A 761 11.79 -17.41 -19.99
N PRO A 762 11.05 -17.02 -21.05
CA PRO A 762 11.53 -16.07 -22.04
C PRO A 762 11.62 -14.62 -21.53
N SER A 763 10.81 -14.27 -20.52
CA SER A 763 10.63 -12.88 -20.05
C SER A 763 11.29 -12.60 -18.69
N LEU A 764 11.96 -13.59 -18.09
CA LEU A 764 12.55 -13.46 -16.75
C LEU A 764 13.62 -12.36 -16.76
N ARG A 765 13.66 -11.54 -15.72
CA ARG A 765 14.64 -10.47 -15.54
C ARG A 765 15.35 -10.56 -14.20
N ARG A 766 14.65 -11.01 -13.15
CA ARG A 766 15.22 -11.18 -11.81
C ARG A 766 15.06 -12.62 -11.36
N LEU A 767 16.14 -13.17 -10.83
CA LEU A 767 16.18 -14.50 -10.22
C LEU A 767 16.86 -14.38 -8.86
N SER A 768 16.12 -14.70 -7.79
CA SER A 768 16.63 -14.69 -6.42
C SER A 768 16.41 -16.04 -5.77
N VAL A 769 17.47 -16.59 -5.16
CA VAL A 769 17.39 -17.86 -4.42
C VAL A 769 18.02 -17.71 -3.04
N SER A 770 17.26 -18.03 -2.00
CA SER A 770 17.65 -17.77 -0.61
C SER A 770 17.43 -18.99 0.29
N SER A 771 18.43 -19.37 1.08
CA SER A 771 18.38 -20.43 2.10
C SER A 771 17.81 -21.78 1.63
N CYS A 772 18.10 -22.18 0.39
CA CYS A 772 17.57 -23.42 -0.20
C CYS A 772 18.62 -24.55 -0.24
N GLY A 773 18.17 -25.80 -0.11
CA GLY A 773 18.92 -27.03 -0.39
C GLY A 773 18.85 -27.41 -1.88
N ILE A 774 19.04 -26.42 -2.76
CA ILE A 774 19.05 -26.65 -4.21
C ILE A 774 20.42 -27.22 -4.61
N MET A 775 20.39 -28.30 -5.39
CA MET A 775 21.57 -28.85 -6.05
C MET A 775 22.02 -27.89 -7.16
N GLY A 776 23.30 -27.52 -7.18
CA GLY A 776 23.88 -26.63 -8.21
C GLY A 776 23.59 -27.09 -9.64
N LYS A 777 23.46 -28.41 -9.86
CA LYS A 777 23.10 -29.00 -11.15
C LYS A 777 21.71 -28.56 -11.64
N TRP A 778 20.70 -28.52 -10.76
CA TRP A 778 19.35 -28.09 -11.14
C TRP A 778 19.36 -26.62 -11.57
N MET A 779 20.03 -25.77 -10.80
CA MET A 779 20.17 -24.35 -11.11
C MET A 779 20.87 -24.15 -12.47
N SER A 780 21.91 -24.94 -12.74
CA SER A 780 22.61 -24.91 -14.03
C SER A 780 21.68 -25.22 -15.22
N VAL A 781 20.76 -26.18 -15.05
CA VAL A 781 19.76 -26.52 -16.08
C VAL A 781 18.72 -25.41 -16.22
N LEU A 782 18.20 -24.85 -15.11
CA LEU A 782 17.25 -23.75 -15.15
C LEU A 782 17.81 -22.55 -15.91
N LEU A 783 19.05 -22.13 -15.60
CA LEU A 783 19.70 -20.97 -16.22
C LEU A 783 19.88 -21.12 -17.74
N ARG A 784 20.03 -22.34 -18.26
CA ARG A 784 20.08 -22.62 -19.72
C ARG A 784 18.74 -22.41 -20.42
N HIS A 785 17.62 -22.51 -19.69
CA HIS A 785 16.28 -22.29 -20.23
C HIS A 785 15.78 -20.85 -20.10
N VAL A 786 16.59 -19.94 -19.54
CA VAL A 786 16.27 -18.52 -19.42
C VAL A 786 16.93 -17.73 -20.55
N LYS A 787 16.22 -16.78 -21.16
CA LYS A 787 16.77 -16.02 -22.30
C LYS A 787 17.80 -14.96 -21.87
N ALA A 788 17.48 -14.20 -20.82
CA ALA A 788 18.31 -13.14 -20.25
C ALA A 788 17.95 -12.98 -18.77
N VAL A 789 18.88 -12.57 -17.92
CA VAL A 789 18.62 -12.20 -16.51
C VAL A 789 19.39 -10.92 -16.23
N GLU A 790 18.73 -9.87 -15.74
CA GLU A 790 19.35 -8.60 -15.38
C GLU A 790 19.90 -8.63 -13.94
N GLU A 791 19.18 -9.25 -13.00
CA GLU A 791 19.59 -9.35 -11.60
C GLU A 791 19.58 -10.80 -11.12
N PHE A 792 20.73 -11.25 -10.61
CA PHE A 792 20.93 -12.61 -10.09
C PHE A 792 21.39 -12.56 -8.64
N SER A 793 20.68 -13.24 -7.75
CA SER A 793 20.98 -13.27 -6.31
C SER A 793 20.99 -14.69 -5.73
N LEU A 794 22.04 -15.00 -4.98
CA LEU A 794 22.18 -16.23 -4.17
C LEU A 794 22.45 -15.85 -2.71
N TYR A 795 21.59 -16.30 -1.81
CA TYR A 795 21.73 -16.05 -0.37
C TYR A 795 21.70 -17.37 0.41
N ASN A 796 22.69 -17.61 1.29
CA ASN A 796 22.71 -18.73 2.24
C ASN A 796 22.48 -20.14 1.61
N CYS A 797 22.96 -20.37 0.39
CA CYS A 797 22.81 -21.65 -0.33
C CYS A 797 24.04 -22.54 -0.13
N GLN A 798 24.11 -23.27 0.98
CA GLN A 798 25.33 -24.02 1.38
C GLN A 798 25.62 -25.28 0.55
N GLN A 799 24.62 -25.84 -0.14
CA GLN A 799 24.81 -27.04 -0.98
C GLN A 799 25.52 -26.75 -2.31
N ILE A 800 25.54 -25.49 -2.74
CA ILE A 800 26.31 -25.07 -3.91
C ILE A 800 27.73 -24.79 -3.44
N THR A 801 28.62 -25.75 -3.67
CA THR A 801 30.03 -25.65 -3.23
C THR A 801 30.94 -25.14 -4.34
N THR A 802 30.49 -25.13 -5.59
CA THR A 802 31.34 -24.77 -6.72
C THR A 802 30.59 -23.94 -7.75
N LEU A 803 31.17 -22.82 -8.18
CA LEU A 803 30.69 -21.95 -9.26
C LEU A 803 31.65 -22.04 -10.46
N SER A 804 31.14 -22.35 -11.65
CA SER A 804 31.90 -22.30 -12.90
C SER A 804 31.16 -21.51 -13.98
N ILE A 805 31.89 -20.99 -14.96
CA ILE A 805 31.35 -20.22 -16.10
C ILE A 805 31.67 -20.99 -17.39
N GLU A 806 30.67 -21.22 -18.25
CA GLU A 806 30.79 -22.05 -19.45
C GLU A 806 31.76 -21.43 -20.48
N GLU A 807 32.80 -22.17 -20.87
CA GLU A 807 33.79 -21.78 -21.89
C GLU A 807 33.29 -22.22 -23.26
N GLU A 808 33.12 -21.27 -24.19
CA GLU A 808 32.95 -21.61 -25.60
C GLU A 808 34.32 -22.06 -26.11
N GLU A 809 34.38 -23.24 -26.75
CA GLU A 809 35.57 -23.69 -27.47
C GLU A 809 35.94 -22.65 -28.53
N ILE A 810 36.89 -21.79 -28.21
CA ILE A 810 37.58 -20.98 -29.20
C ILE A 810 38.43 -21.96 -30.02
N ASN A 811 38.11 -22.07 -31.31
CA ASN A 811 38.85 -22.87 -32.30
C ASN A 811 40.37 -22.78 -32.08
N LEU A 812 40.97 -23.91 -31.70
CA LEU A 812 42.39 -24.13 -31.45
C LEU A 812 43.24 -24.16 -32.73
N SER A 813 43.06 -23.19 -33.64
CA SER A 813 43.93 -23.03 -34.82
C SER A 813 45.03 -21.98 -34.66
N ASP A 814 44.87 -21.02 -33.74
CA ASP A 814 45.71 -19.80 -33.76
C ASP A 814 46.83 -19.74 -32.71
N LEU A 815 47.13 -20.85 -32.03
CA LEU A 815 48.24 -20.91 -31.05
C LEU A 815 49.25 -22.03 -31.31
N ARG A 816 49.24 -22.61 -32.51
CA ARG A 816 50.24 -23.58 -32.97
C ARG A 816 51.41 -22.89 -33.68
N SER A 817 52.09 -21.98 -32.98
CA SER A 817 53.41 -21.50 -33.41
C SER A 817 54.23 -21.07 -32.20
N GLY A 818 54.79 -22.06 -31.51
CA GLY A 818 55.73 -21.82 -30.42
C GLY A 818 55.96 -23.06 -29.58
N LEU A 819 57.03 -23.78 -29.92
CA LEU A 819 57.68 -24.85 -29.15
C LEU A 819 57.13 -26.28 -29.31
N GLU A 820 57.59 -26.91 -30.38
CA GLU A 820 58.02 -28.31 -30.31
C GLU A 820 59.33 -28.38 -29.50
N ALA A 821 59.34 -29.18 -28.42
CA ALA A 821 60.52 -29.92 -27.99
C ALA A 821 60.15 -31.05 -27.02
N SER A 822 60.54 -32.26 -27.44
CA SER A 822 60.84 -33.46 -26.65
C SER A 822 59.75 -34.13 -25.80
N SER A 823 59.26 -35.22 -26.39
CA SER A 823 58.81 -36.45 -25.75
C SER A 823 59.76 -37.01 -24.68
N SER A 824 59.21 -37.46 -23.54
CA SER A 824 59.50 -38.77 -22.93
C SER A 824 58.57 -39.00 -21.74
N GLY A 825 58.00 -40.20 -21.64
CA GLY A 825 56.92 -40.53 -20.72
C GLY A 825 57.32 -40.66 -19.25
N ASN A 826 56.33 -40.56 -18.37
CA ASN A 826 55.84 -41.69 -17.59
C ASN A 826 54.64 -41.28 -16.71
N SER A 827 53.68 -42.19 -16.68
CA SER A 827 52.56 -42.28 -15.75
C SER A 827 52.99 -42.06 -14.31
N TYR A 828 52.29 -41.21 -13.55
CA TYR A 828 51.75 -41.57 -12.22
C TYR A 828 50.48 -40.77 -11.94
N ASN A 829 49.40 -41.52 -11.70
CA ASN A 829 48.15 -41.05 -11.12
C ASN A 829 48.41 -40.29 -9.81
N ASN A 830 47.70 -39.18 -9.59
CA ASN A 830 47.10 -38.92 -8.28
C ASN A 830 45.86 -38.06 -8.43
N ALA A 831 44.75 -38.61 -7.96
CA ALA A 831 43.41 -38.08 -8.01
C ALA A 831 43.23 -36.92 -7.01
N LEU A 832 42.83 -35.75 -7.51
CA LEU A 832 41.95 -34.84 -6.77
C LEU A 832 40.53 -35.20 -7.21
N ALA A 833 39.73 -35.71 -6.28
CA ALA A 833 38.34 -36.07 -6.53
C ALA A 833 37.58 -34.87 -7.10
N ALA A 834 37.01 -35.02 -8.29
CA ALA A 834 36.06 -34.05 -8.84
C ALA A 834 34.91 -33.86 -7.82
N PRO A 835 34.42 -32.63 -7.61
CA PRO A 835 33.25 -32.42 -6.75
C PRO A 835 32.10 -33.29 -7.29
N PRO A 836 31.23 -33.84 -6.41
CA PRO A 836 30.04 -34.53 -6.87
C PRO A 836 29.28 -33.60 -7.82
N SER A 837 28.89 -34.09 -9.00
CA SER A 837 28.31 -33.30 -10.11
C SER A 837 27.13 -32.41 -9.70
N ASP A 838 26.53 -32.72 -8.56
CA ASP A 838 25.31 -32.15 -8.05
C ASP A 838 25.51 -30.83 -7.30
N SER A 839 26.72 -30.52 -6.81
CA SER A 839 27.02 -29.27 -6.09
C SER A 839 27.59 -28.15 -6.97
N LEU A 840 27.76 -28.40 -8.27
CA LEU A 840 28.31 -27.46 -9.25
C LEU A 840 27.22 -26.57 -9.88
N LEU A 841 27.36 -25.25 -9.74
CA LEU A 841 26.59 -24.24 -10.46
C LEU A 841 27.37 -23.75 -11.68
N ARG A 842 26.92 -24.11 -12.89
CA ARG A 842 27.44 -23.62 -14.16
C ARG A 842 26.62 -22.43 -14.65
N MET A 843 27.27 -21.28 -14.83
CA MET A 843 26.71 -20.11 -15.49
C MET A 843 26.82 -20.26 -17.01
N PRO A 844 25.68 -20.32 -17.73
CA PRO A 844 25.68 -20.51 -19.18
C PRO A 844 26.00 -19.20 -19.94
N SER A 845 26.51 -19.33 -21.17
CA SER A 845 27.05 -18.20 -21.94
C SER A 845 26.01 -17.11 -22.28
N ASN A 846 24.73 -17.49 -22.42
CA ASN A 846 23.59 -16.59 -22.65
C ASN A 846 23.42 -15.53 -21.55
N LEU A 847 23.88 -15.79 -20.31
CA LEU A 847 23.73 -14.84 -19.20
C LEU A 847 24.85 -13.80 -19.13
N LEU A 848 26.01 -14.08 -19.73
CA LEU A 848 27.21 -13.25 -19.63
C LEU A 848 27.01 -11.83 -20.12
N SER A 849 26.20 -11.63 -21.17
CA SER A 849 25.88 -10.30 -21.70
C SER A 849 24.63 -9.67 -21.10
N SER A 850 23.90 -10.35 -20.21
CA SER A 850 22.61 -9.88 -19.69
C SER A 850 22.63 -9.45 -18.21
N VAL A 851 23.43 -10.12 -17.38
CA VAL A 851 23.47 -9.87 -15.93
C VAL A 851 24.14 -8.53 -15.65
N LYS A 852 23.36 -7.60 -15.07
CA LYS A 852 23.80 -6.27 -14.62
C LYS A 852 24.13 -6.23 -13.15
N LYS A 853 23.41 -6.98 -12.31
CA LYS A 853 23.66 -7.05 -10.87
C LYS A 853 23.80 -8.49 -10.42
N MET A 854 24.87 -8.77 -9.69
CA MET A 854 25.13 -10.08 -9.10
C MET A 854 25.36 -9.95 -7.60
N SER A 855 24.57 -10.66 -6.80
CA SER A 855 24.71 -10.69 -5.34
C SER A 855 24.87 -12.13 -4.84
N ILE A 856 26.00 -12.44 -4.20
CA ILE A 856 26.24 -13.75 -3.58
C ILE A 856 26.57 -13.51 -2.11
N MET A 857 25.74 -14.07 -1.23
CA MET A 857 25.76 -13.73 0.19
C MET A 857 25.66 -14.98 1.07
N ASN A 858 26.51 -15.08 2.09
CA ASN A 858 26.54 -16.14 3.10
C ASN A 858 26.63 -17.57 2.52
N CYS A 859 27.21 -17.76 1.32
CA CYS A 859 27.53 -19.09 0.77
C CYS A 859 28.98 -19.44 1.13
N ARG A 860 29.19 -20.08 2.28
CA ARG A 860 30.52 -20.16 2.93
C ARG A 860 31.47 -21.16 2.27
N GLU A 861 30.90 -22.21 1.70
CA GLU A 861 31.63 -23.32 1.06
C GLU A 861 31.81 -23.12 -0.46
N LEU A 862 31.28 -22.04 -1.02
CA LEU A 862 31.30 -21.79 -2.46
C LEU A 862 32.70 -21.38 -2.94
N ILE A 863 33.27 -22.19 -3.83
CA ILE A 863 34.57 -21.98 -4.48
C ILE A 863 34.36 -21.66 -5.97
N TYR A 864 35.15 -20.75 -6.53
CA TYR A 864 35.16 -20.50 -7.97
C TYR A 864 36.07 -21.52 -8.69
N GLN A 865 35.54 -22.23 -9.69
CA GLN A 865 36.28 -23.18 -10.54
C GLN A 865 36.12 -22.77 -12.02
N GLY A 866 37.09 -22.04 -12.58
CA GLY A 866 37.09 -21.66 -13.99
C GLY A 866 38.39 -20.97 -14.41
N SER A 867 38.55 -20.68 -15.71
CA SER A 867 39.75 -19.99 -16.22
C SER A 867 39.98 -18.61 -15.59
N LYS A 868 41.23 -18.13 -15.72
CA LYS A 868 41.74 -16.87 -15.15
C LYS A 868 40.92 -15.62 -15.52
N VAL A 869 40.06 -15.68 -16.54
CA VAL A 869 39.25 -14.56 -17.08
C VAL A 869 37.80 -14.58 -16.58
N GLY A 870 37.46 -15.52 -15.68
CA GLY A 870 36.11 -15.82 -15.17
C GLY A 870 35.07 -14.71 -15.18
N PHE A 871 35.07 -13.86 -14.14
CA PHE A 871 34.08 -12.79 -13.99
C PHE A 871 34.22 -11.69 -15.06
N ALA A 872 35.40 -11.50 -15.64
CA ALA A 872 35.62 -10.52 -16.70
C ALA A 872 34.81 -10.82 -17.99
N ARG A 873 34.26 -12.03 -18.12
CA ARG A 873 33.37 -12.39 -19.23
C ARG A 873 31.96 -11.80 -19.10
N PHE A 874 31.55 -11.32 -17.94
CA PHE A 874 30.26 -10.65 -17.77
C PHE A 874 30.31 -9.23 -18.35
N THR A 875 30.00 -9.06 -19.63
CA THR A 875 30.19 -7.79 -20.34
C THR A 875 29.23 -6.67 -19.93
N SER A 876 28.14 -7.01 -19.23
CA SER A 876 27.10 -6.05 -18.80
C SER A 876 27.03 -5.86 -17.28
N LEU A 877 27.90 -6.50 -16.49
CA LEU A 877 27.83 -6.47 -15.03
C LEU A 877 28.25 -5.11 -14.48
N GLU A 878 27.33 -4.39 -13.85
CA GLU A 878 27.49 -3.05 -13.27
C GLU A 878 27.73 -3.10 -11.76
N GLU A 879 27.14 -4.07 -11.05
CA GLU A 879 27.21 -4.21 -9.59
C GLU A 879 27.51 -5.65 -9.16
N LEU A 880 28.52 -5.83 -8.30
CA LEU A 880 28.89 -7.12 -7.73
C LEU A 880 28.95 -7.04 -6.20
N LYS A 881 28.16 -7.87 -5.52
CA LYS A 881 28.18 -8.01 -4.06
C LYS A 881 28.58 -9.43 -3.66
N ILE A 882 29.63 -9.55 -2.86
CA ILE A 882 30.10 -10.82 -2.29
C ILE A 882 30.21 -10.64 -0.79
N ILE A 883 29.29 -11.23 -0.03
CA ILE A 883 29.22 -11.07 1.43
C ILE A 883 29.24 -12.45 2.08
N SER A 884 30.00 -12.63 3.15
CA SER A 884 30.25 -13.85 3.90
C SER A 884 30.54 -15.09 3.03
N CYS A 885 31.35 -14.90 1.97
CA CYS A 885 31.76 -15.94 1.00
C CYS A 885 33.29 -16.06 0.89
N PRO A 886 34.00 -16.50 1.95
CA PRO A 886 35.46 -16.41 2.04
C PRO A 886 36.23 -17.28 1.02
N LYS A 887 35.61 -18.33 0.47
CA LYS A 887 36.26 -19.24 -0.50
C LYS A 887 36.03 -18.86 -1.97
N LEU A 888 35.13 -17.91 -2.23
CA LEU A 888 34.77 -17.51 -3.60
C LEU A 888 35.82 -16.57 -4.21
N ILE A 889 36.45 -15.75 -3.37
CA ILE A 889 37.50 -14.82 -3.77
C ILE A 889 38.82 -15.59 -3.82
N PRO A 890 39.55 -15.59 -4.96
CA PRO A 890 40.81 -16.32 -5.07
C PRO A 890 41.82 -15.87 -4.00
N SER A 891 42.32 -16.79 -3.19
CA SER A 891 43.41 -16.52 -2.24
C SER A 891 44.78 -16.69 -2.91
N LEU A 892 45.74 -15.83 -2.55
CA LEU A 892 47.14 -15.90 -2.99
C LEU A 892 47.98 -16.92 -2.19
N ASP A 893 47.35 -17.64 -1.26
CA ASP A 893 48.04 -18.21 -0.09
C ASP A 893 48.03 -19.74 -0.10
N HIS A 894 48.66 -20.33 -1.11
CA HIS A 894 49.09 -21.73 -1.06
C HIS A 894 50.57 -21.81 -1.46
N SER A 895 51.44 -21.65 -0.46
CA SER A 895 52.76 -22.25 -0.43
C SER A 895 52.60 -23.78 -0.31
N GLY A 896 52.38 -24.42 -1.45
CA GLY A 896 52.37 -25.87 -1.61
C GLY A 896 52.90 -26.18 -2.99
N GLU A 897 54.06 -26.83 -3.04
CA GLU A 897 54.88 -27.06 -4.23
C GLU A 897 54.05 -27.65 -5.40
N HIS A 898 54.25 -27.09 -6.59
CA HIS A 898 53.63 -27.42 -7.88
C HIS A 898 52.22 -26.85 -8.18
N TYR A 899 52.12 -25.52 -8.23
CA TYR A 899 51.41 -24.82 -9.30
C TYR A 899 52.25 -23.60 -9.72
N ASP A 900 52.38 -23.38 -11.02
CA ASP A 900 53.19 -22.33 -11.61
C ASP A 900 52.85 -20.97 -10.99
N SER A 901 53.86 -20.39 -10.35
CA SER A 901 53.83 -19.17 -9.56
C SER A 901 53.66 -17.95 -10.46
N ALA A 902 52.43 -17.63 -10.84
CA ALA A 902 52.10 -16.32 -11.41
C ALA A 902 50.63 -15.92 -11.17
N ASN A 903 50.45 -15.10 -10.13
CA ASN A 903 49.41 -14.07 -9.96
C ASN A 903 47.98 -14.53 -9.61
N GLY A 904 47.64 -14.48 -8.32
CA GLY A 904 46.26 -14.40 -7.80
C GLY A 904 45.57 -13.06 -8.09
N LYS A 905 45.50 -12.73 -9.39
CA LYS A 905 44.80 -11.56 -9.93
C LYS A 905 43.34 -11.89 -10.15
N TRP A 906 42.44 -11.12 -9.55
CA TRP A 906 41.01 -11.29 -9.78
C TRP A 906 40.57 -10.40 -10.95
N PHE A 907 40.33 -11.02 -12.11
CA PHE A 907 39.91 -10.33 -13.31
C PHE A 907 38.40 -10.05 -13.29
N LEU A 908 38.06 -8.76 -13.27
CA LEU A 908 36.70 -8.23 -13.21
C LEU A 908 36.30 -7.58 -14.54
N PRO A 909 34.99 -7.51 -14.85
CA PRO A 909 34.53 -6.95 -16.10
C PRO A 909 34.67 -5.42 -16.15
N LEU A 910 34.87 -4.89 -17.37
CA LEU A 910 35.02 -3.44 -17.59
C LEU A 910 33.76 -2.66 -17.20
N SER A 911 32.57 -3.22 -17.39
CA SER A 911 31.28 -2.59 -17.08
C SER A 911 31.06 -2.30 -15.59
N LEU A 912 31.88 -2.88 -14.71
CA LEU A 912 31.65 -2.89 -13.26
C LEU A 912 31.86 -1.50 -12.66
N CYS A 913 30.79 -0.95 -12.08
CA CYS A 913 30.74 0.38 -11.48
C CYS A 913 30.78 0.35 -9.95
N SER A 914 30.29 -0.73 -9.32
CA SER A 914 30.21 -0.87 -7.87
C SER A 914 30.56 -2.28 -7.39
N ILE A 915 31.43 -2.36 -6.37
CA ILE A 915 31.83 -3.61 -5.72
C ILE A 915 31.63 -3.50 -4.21
N LEU A 916 31.03 -4.53 -3.61
CA LEU A 916 30.96 -4.71 -2.17
C LEU A 916 31.49 -6.10 -1.80
N ILE A 917 32.51 -6.15 -0.94
CA ILE A 917 33.16 -7.38 -0.49
C ILE A 917 33.30 -7.39 1.03
N ASP A 918 33.07 -8.54 1.66
CA ASP A 918 33.59 -8.81 3.00
C ASP A 918 34.49 -10.06 3.02
N LYS A 919 35.12 -10.34 4.17
CA LYS A 919 35.96 -11.54 4.38
C LYS A 919 37.02 -11.75 3.28
N ALA A 920 37.57 -10.67 2.76
CA ALA A 920 38.60 -10.69 1.73
C ALA A 920 39.86 -11.50 2.16
N PRO A 921 40.61 -12.08 1.19
CA PRO A 921 41.87 -12.78 1.44
C PRO A 921 42.97 -11.84 1.98
N GLU A 922 44.14 -12.38 2.34
CA GLU A 922 45.24 -11.57 2.90
C GLU A 922 45.71 -10.43 1.97
N THR A 923 45.64 -10.65 0.67
CA THR A 923 46.01 -9.68 -0.36
C THR A 923 44.89 -9.62 -1.39
N LEU A 924 44.29 -8.45 -1.59
CA LEU A 924 43.22 -8.24 -2.56
C LEU A 924 43.71 -7.35 -3.70
N GLN A 925 43.86 -7.92 -4.89
CA GLN A 925 44.22 -7.21 -6.11
C GLN A 925 43.08 -7.26 -7.12
N LEU A 926 42.52 -6.08 -7.43
CA LEU A 926 41.49 -5.92 -8.46
C LEU A 926 42.16 -5.68 -9.82
N CYS A 927 41.91 -6.59 -10.77
CA CYS A 927 42.44 -6.49 -12.13
C CYS A 927 41.31 -6.31 -13.14
N PHE A 928 41.54 -5.41 -14.10
CA PHE A 928 40.61 -5.13 -15.19
C PHE A 928 41.33 -5.33 -16.52
N PRO A 929 40.63 -5.74 -17.59
CA PRO A 929 41.19 -5.77 -18.95
C PRO A 929 41.83 -4.42 -19.31
N GLU A 930 43.00 -4.46 -19.94
CA GLU A 930 43.78 -3.26 -20.34
C GLU A 930 44.15 -2.30 -19.19
N ASN A 931 44.03 -2.72 -17.91
CA ASN A 931 44.17 -1.86 -16.73
C ASN A 931 43.27 -0.61 -16.75
N ARG A 932 42.13 -0.65 -17.46
CA ARG A 932 41.11 0.41 -17.45
C ARG A 932 39.94 -0.03 -16.59
N SER A 933 39.54 0.80 -15.64
CA SER A 933 38.40 0.50 -14.77
C SER A 933 37.38 1.63 -14.86
N TYR A 934 36.10 1.29 -14.92
CA TYR A 934 34.98 2.21 -14.72
C TYR A 934 34.40 2.12 -13.30
N LEU A 935 35.11 1.44 -12.38
CA LEU A 935 34.70 1.25 -10.99
C LEU A 935 34.65 2.60 -10.28
N ARG A 936 33.45 3.04 -9.90
CA ARG A 936 33.23 4.30 -9.16
C ARG A 936 33.16 4.08 -7.66
N ARG A 937 32.69 2.92 -7.20
CA ARG A 937 32.50 2.61 -5.78
C ARG A 937 33.11 1.27 -5.39
N LEU A 938 33.92 1.28 -4.33
CA LEU A 938 34.48 0.08 -3.70
C LEU A 938 34.22 0.12 -2.20
N LEU A 939 33.52 -0.90 -1.69
CA LEU A 939 33.30 -1.13 -0.27
C LEU A 939 33.93 -2.47 0.13
N VAL A 940 34.85 -2.43 1.11
CA VAL A 940 35.45 -3.61 1.74
C VAL A 940 35.13 -3.59 3.24
N GLU A 941 34.37 -4.55 3.73
CA GLU A 941 33.97 -4.60 5.15
C GLU A 941 34.40 -5.92 5.82
N ASP A 942 34.49 -5.95 7.15
CA ASP A 942 34.58 -7.17 7.96
C ASP A 942 35.61 -8.20 7.47
N SER A 943 36.78 -7.73 7.03
CA SER A 943 37.86 -8.52 6.40
C SER A 943 39.10 -8.60 7.32
N PRO A 944 39.07 -9.38 8.41
CA PRO A 944 40.12 -9.37 9.44
C PRO A 944 41.46 -9.96 8.98
N ARG A 945 41.49 -10.74 7.88
CA ARG A 945 42.72 -11.33 7.33
C ARG A 945 43.44 -10.44 6.33
N LEU A 946 42.75 -9.44 5.77
CA LEU A 946 43.27 -8.59 4.71
C LEU A 946 44.45 -7.76 5.26
N LYS A 947 45.65 -7.94 4.70
CA LYS A 947 46.91 -7.24 5.04
C LYS A 947 47.26 -6.13 4.05
N SER A 948 46.98 -6.32 2.76
CA SER A 948 47.22 -5.31 1.71
C SER A 948 46.08 -5.25 0.69
N LEU A 949 45.66 -4.03 0.35
CA LEU A 949 44.67 -3.74 -0.69
C LEU A 949 45.34 -3.00 -1.85
N GLN A 950 45.34 -3.59 -3.05
CA GLN A 950 46.03 -3.05 -4.22
C GLN A 950 45.05 -2.37 -5.19
N LEU A 951 45.15 -1.05 -5.31
CA LEU A 951 44.18 -0.17 -6.01
C LEU A 951 44.71 0.43 -7.32
N HIS A 952 45.92 0.06 -7.77
CA HIS A 952 46.60 0.62 -8.94
C HIS A 952 45.77 0.66 -10.23
N SER A 953 44.85 -0.30 -10.41
CA SER A 953 44.01 -0.44 -11.61
C SER A 953 42.69 0.34 -11.52
N CYS A 954 42.34 0.92 -10.37
CA CYS A 954 41.02 1.52 -10.10
C CYS A 954 41.00 3.04 -10.33
N THR A 955 41.54 3.52 -11.46
CA THR A 955 41.79 4.95 -11.69
C THR A 955 40.52 5.84 -11.74
N ALA A 956 39.35 5.26 -12.02
CA ALA A 956 38.06 5.96 -12.05
C ALA A 956 37.30 5.97 -10.70
N LEU A 957 37.91 5.47 -9.62
CA LEU A 957 37.26 5.33 -8.31
C LEU A 957 36.90 6.69 -7.71
N GLU A 958 35.61 6.91 -7.47
CA GLU A 958 35.07 8.13 -6.86
C GLU A 958 34.91 7.97 -5.34
N LYS A 959 34.55 6.76 -4.88
CA LYS A 959 34.25 6.44 -3.48
C LYS A 959 34.93 5.14 -3.04
N LEU A 960 35.76 5.24 -1.99
CA LEU A 960 36.40 4.10 -1.33
C LEU A 960 35.98 4.04 0.13
N GLU A 961 35.47 2.89 0.54
CA GLU A 961 35.05 2.65 1.91
C GLU A 961 35.61 1.33 2.42
N ILE A 962 36.27 1.39 3.58
CA ILE A 962 36.91 0.26 4.23
C ILE A 962 36.44 0.22 5.67
N ARG A 963 35.88 -0.90 6.11
CA ARG A 963 35.32 -1.07 7.45
C ARG A 963 35.83 -2.36 8.08
N ARG A 964 36.18 -2.34 9.38
CA ARG A 964 36.47 -3.54 10.20
C ARG A 964 37.50 -4.49 9.55
N CYS A 965 38.60 -3.93 9.05
CA CYS A 965 39.71 -4.68 8.47
C CYS A 965 40.93 -4.61 9.41
N ASP A 966 40.98 -5.52 10.39
CA ASP A 966 41.91 -5.42 11.53
C ASP A 966 43.39 -5.58 11.17
N SER A 967 43.69 -6.47 10.23
CA SER A 967 45.07 -6.79 9.81
C SER A 967 45.60 -5.91 8.67
N LEU A 968 44.80 -4.96 8.17
CA LEU A 968 45.14 -4.20 6.97
C LEU A 968 46.24 -3.20 7.30
N VAL A 969 47.41 -3.33 6.66
CA VAL A 969 48.60 -2.49 6.94
C VAL A 969 48.90 -1.52 5.79
N SER A 970 48.50 -1.82 4.56
CA SER A 970 48.88 -1.03 3.38
C SER A 970 47.73 -0.84 2.37
N LEU A 971 47.57 0.39 1.87
CA LEU A 971 46.74 0.73 0.71
C LEU A 971 47.65 1.08 -0.47
N GLU A 972 47.95 0.11 -1.32
CA GLU A 972 48.87 0.32 -2.43
C GLU A 972 48.16 0.93 -3.65
N GLY A 973 48.81 1.85 -4.37
CA GLY A 973 48.26 2.46 -5.58
C GLY A 973 47.29 3.61 -5.34
N LEU A 974 47.21 4.15 -4.11
CA LEU A 974 46.35 5.28 -3.76
C LEU A 974 46.64 6.54 -4.59
N GLN A 975 47.91 6.77 -4.92
CA GLN A 975 48.38 7.85 -5.81
C GLN A 975 47.82 7.79 -7.24
N SER A 976 47.32 6.64 -7.68
CA SER A 976 46.72 6.46 -9.00
C SER A 976 45.23 6.85 -9.05
N LEU A 977 44.60 7.15 -7.91
CA LEU A 977 43.16 7.39 -7.77
C LEU A 977 42.78 8.86 -7.93
N GLY A 978 43.22 9.52 -9.02
CA GLY A 978 43.03 10.97 -9.20
C GLY A 978 41.59 11.48 -9.15
N GLY A 979 40.59 10.61 -9.34
CA GLY A 979 39.16 10.92 -9.24
C GLY A 979 38.51 10.69 -7.87
N LEU A 980 39.26 10.24 -6.85
CA LEU A 980 38.68 9.90 -5.55
C LEU A 980 38.18 11.15 -4.82
N THR A 981 36.88 11.18 -4.54
CA THR A 981 36.21 12.28 -3.84
C THR A 981 35.80 11.92 -2.42
N ALA A 982 35.55 10.63 -2.15
CA ALA A 982 35.18 10.14 -0.83
C ALA A 982 36.08 8.98 -0.38
N LEU A 983 36.67 9.11 0.81
CA LEU A 983 37.44 8.06 1.46
C LEU A 983 36.93 7.85 2.88
N LYS A 984 36.57 6.62 3.21
CA LYS A 984 36.10 6.24 4.55
C LYS A 984 36.86 5.02 5.03
N VAL A 985 37.47 5.12 6.20
CA VAL A 985 38.24 4.04 6.83
C VAL A 985 37.82 3.95 8.29
N PHE A 986 37.07 2.90 8.62
CA PHE A 986 36.52 2.71 9.96
C PHE A 986 36.86 1.34 10.56
N SER A 987 37.10 1.31 11.87
CA SER A 987 37.61 0.18 12.64
C SER A 987 38.75 -0.59 11.97
N CYS A 988 39.82 0.09 11.54
CA CYS A 988 41.01 -0.49 10.89
C CYS A 988 42.30 -0.23 11.68
N PRO A 989 42.54 -0.92 12.82
CA PRO A 989 43.66 -0.65 13.72
C PRO A 989 45.06 -0.87 13.12
N GLY A 990 45.21 -1.79 12.17
CA GLY A 990 46.48 -2.13 11.52
C GLY A 990 46.96 -1.08 10.50
N LEU A 991 46.08 -0.21 10.03
CA LEU A 991 46.42 0.81 9.04
C LEU A 991 47.23 1.92 9.74
N PRO A 992 48.39 2.30 9.20
CA PRO A 992 49.21 3.35 9.80
C PRO A 992 48.51 4.71 9.73
N ASP A 993 48.92 5.62 10.61
CA ASP A 993 48.30 6.94 10.77
C ASP A 993 48.30 7.75 9.45
N LEU A 994 47.44 8.78 9.38
CA LEU A 994 47.20 9.55 8.16
C LEU A 994 48.49 10.14 7.51
N GLU A 995 49.55 10.38 8.29
CA GLU A 995 50.85 10.79 7.75
C GLU A 995 51.50 9.75 6.83
N HIS A 996 51.36 8.48 7.16
CA HIS A 996 51.84 7.38 6.32
C HIS A 996 50.99 7.24 5.06
N LEU A 997 49.66 7.37 5.18
CA LEU A 997 48.76 7.38 4.01
C LEU A 997 48.98 8.62 3.12
N SER A 998 49.37 9.76 3.71
CA SER A 998 49.81 10.97 3.00
C SER A 998 51.08 10.71 2.17
N ARG A 999 52.06 10.01 2.74
CA ARG A 999 53.25 9.54 2.00
C ARG A 999 52.92 8.51 0.91
N GLN A 1000 51.83 7.77 1.03
CA GLN A 1000 51.31 6.83 0.03
C GLN A 1000 50.42 7.48 -1.05
N GLY A 1001 50.21 8.79 -1.00
CA GLY A 1001 49.58 9.56 -2.07
C GLY A 1001 48.27 10.26 -1.73
N LEU A 1002 47.74 10.16 -0.49
CA LEU A 1002 46.52 10.90 -0.08
C LEU A 1002 46.64 12.41 -0.35
N GLY A 1003 47.83 12.98 -0.16
CA GLY A 1003 48.05 14.42 -0.29
C GLY A 1003 47.90 14.98 -1.72
N TYR A 1004 47.77 14.11 -2.73
CA TYR A 1004 47.51 14.49 -4.12
C TYR A 1004 46.02 14.41 -4.49
N LEU A 1005 45.18 13.88 -3.60
CA LEU A 1005 43.76 13.67 -3.82
C LEU A 1005 42.95 14.89 -3.40
N ARG A 1006 41.94 15.24 -4.19
CA ARG A 1006 41.05 16.38 -3.92
C ARG A 1006 39.77 15.91 -3.22
N LEU A 1007 39.94 15.34 -2.03
CA LEU A 1007 38.85 14.73 -1.26
C LEU A 1007 37.81 15.77 -0.83
N GLU A 1008 36.53 15.41 -1.01
CA GLU A 1008 35.38 16.16 -0.52
C GLU A 1008 34.79 15.52 0.75
N TRP A 1009 34.96 14.21 0.94
CA TRP A 1009 34.47 13.47 2.11
C TRP A 1009 35.56 12.56 2.67
N LEU A 1010 35.86 12.71 3.95
CA LEU A 1010 36.82 11.88 4.69
C LEU A 1010 36.16 11.33 5.95
N GLY A 1011 36.23 10.01 6.15
CA GLY A 1011 35.84 9.34 7.40
C GLY A 1011 36.99 8.51 7.97
N ILE A 1012 37.36 8.71 9.23
CA ILE A 1012 38.55 8.07 9.84
C ILE A 1012 38.36 7.69 11.32
N ASP A 1013 39.12 6.68 11.77
CA ASP A 1013 39.09 6.23 13.17
C ASP A 1013 39.97 7.00 14.14
N LYS A 1014 41.15 7.43 13.68
CA LYS A 1014 42.19 8.01 14.54
C LYS A 1014 42.50 9.41 14.06
N PHE A 1015 42.32 10.38 14.95
CA PHE A 1015 42.64 11.78 14.69
C PHE A 1015 44.07 12.15 15.14
N SER A 1016 44.69 11.33 16.00
CA SER A 1016 46.03 11.56 16.55
C SER A 1016 47.12 11.43 15.48
N PHE A 1017 48.07 12.38 15.46
CA PHE A 1017 49.27 12.46 14.60
C PHE A 1017 49.13 13.10 13.20
N LEU A 1018 48.33 14.15 13.05
CA LEU A 1018 48.34 14.95 11.82
C LEU A 1018 49.30 16.14 11.90
N SER A 1019 50.46 16.06 11.23
CA SER A 1019 51.29 17.25 11.01
C SER A 1019 50.59 18.30 10.13
N MET A 1020 50.87 19.58 10.42
CA MET A 1020 50.38 20.76 9.68
C MET A 1020 50.39 20.66 8.13
N PRO A 1021 51.36 20.00 7.46
CA PRO A 1021 51.38 19.89 6.00
C PRO A 1021 50.24 19.07 5.38
N VAL A 1022 49.62 18.15 6.13
CA VAL A 1022 48.56 17.26 5.61
C VAL A 1022 47.22 18.01 5.54
N TRP A 1023 46.90 18.82 6.55
CA TRP A 1023 45.67 19.62 6.60
C TRP A 1023 45.58 20.66 5.49
N MET A 1024 46.69 21.33 5.16
CA MET A 1024 46.72 22.29 4.05
C MET A 1024 46.36 21.66 2.69
N ARG A 1025 46.57 20.35 2.53
CA ARG A 1025 46.26 19.63 1.28
C ARG A 1025 44.81 19.14 1.23
N LEU A 1026 44.10 19.11 2.36
CA LEU A 1026 42.69 18.72 2.48
C LEU A 1026 41.72 19.92 2.45
N ALA A 1027 42.16 21.09 1.99
CA ALA A 1027 41.34 22.31 1.98
C ALA A 1027 40.03 22.22 1.14
N SER A 1028 39.89 21.20 0.28
CA SER A 1028 38.68 20.95 -0.53
C SER A 1028 37.61 20.12 0.22
N LEU A 1029 37.90 19.68 1.45
CA LEU A 1029 37.02 18.81 2.22
C LEU A 1029 35.71 19.51 2.60
N LYS A 1030 34.58 18.89 2.28
CA LYS A 1030 33.23 19.36 2.59
C LYS A 1030 32.62 18.60 3.78
N ARG A 1031 32.96 17.32 3.95
CA ARG A 1031 32.46 16.46 5.04
C ARG A 1031 33.60 15.72 5.74
N LEU A 1032 33.62 15.78 7.07
CA LEU A 1032 34.57 15.06 7.92
C LEU A 1032 33.82 14.23 8.95
N GLU A 1033 34.06 12.92 8.97
CA GLU A 1033 33.52 11.98 9.96
C GLU A 1033 34.66 11.42 10.80
N ILE A 1034 34.54 11.54 12.12
CA ILE A 1034 35.55 11.06 13.06
C ILE A 1034 34.91 10.01 13.96
N TYR A 1035 35.52 8.83 14.02
CA TYR A 1035 35.06 7.73 14.85
C TYR A 1035 36.18 7.22 15.78
N ASP A 1036 36.24 7.66 17.05
CA ASP A 1036 37.38 7.29 17.92
C ASP A 1036 36.98 6.59 19.23
N LYS A 1037 37.08 5.27 19.27
CA LYS A 1037 36.72 4.49 20.46
C LYS A 1037 37.72 4.56 21.63
N LYS A 1038 38.99 4.95 21.46
CA LYS A 1038 40.02 4.68 22.49
C LYS A 1038 41.17 5.69 22.64
N VAL A 1039 41.39 6.64 21.73
CA VAL A 1039 42.70 7.32 21.64
C VAL A 1039 42.65 8.85 21.83
N MET A 1040 41.55 9.53 21.49
CA MET A 1040 41.51 11.00 21.53
C MET A 1040 41.67 11.60 22.93
N GLY A 1041 42.80 12.27 23.18
CA GLY A 1041 43.05 13.04 24.40
C GLY A 1041 42.78 14.55 24.21
N PRO A 1042 42.60 15.32 25.31
CA PRO A 1042 42.37 16.77 25.23
C PRO A 1042 43.56 17.55 24.61
N SER A 1043 44.76 16.96 24.56
CA SER A 1043 45.97 17.54 23.95
C SER A 1043 46.01 17.45 22.43
N ASP A 1044 45.14 16.66 21.77
CA ASP A 1044 45.19 16.50 20.30
C ASP A 1044 44.59 17.70 19.54
N TRP A 1045 43.80 18.53 20.23
CA TRP A 1045 43.16 19.73 19.69
C TRP A 1045 43.73 21.03 20.26
N SER A 1046 44.78 20.95 21.09
CA SER A 1046 45.25 22.06 21.95
C SER A 1046 45.60 23.33 21.18
N ASP A 1047 45.96 23.20 19.90
CA ASP A 1047 46.40 24.34 19.11
C ASP A 1047 45.29 24.91 18.20
N GLY A 1048 44.15 24.23 18.01
CA GLY A 1048 42.98 24.73 17.25
C GLY A 1048 43.18 25.08 15.76
N ILE A 1049 44.43 25.23 15.31
CA ILE A 1049 44.84 25.68 13.98
C ILE A 1049 44.46 24.67 12.89
N ALA A 1050 44.44 23.37 13.19
CA ALA A 1050 44.16 22.32 12.22
C ALA A 1050 42.75 22.43 11.58
N LEU A 1051 41.71 22.71 12.37
CA LEU A 1051 40.35 22.91 11.86
C LEU A 1051 40.22 24.20 11.07
N GLN A 1052 40.93 25.26 11.47
CA GLN A 1052 40.88 26.55 10.80
C GLN A 1052 41.38 26.47 9.35
N LEU A 1053 42.20 25.47 9.03
CA LEU A 1053 42.66 25.19 7.67
C LEU A 1053 41.59 24.53 6.78
N LEU A 1054 40.58 23.89 7.36
CA LEU A 1054 39.46 23.26 6.66
C LEU A 1054 38.37 24.27 6.27
N THR A 1055 38.77 25.31 5.55
CA THR A 1055 37.90 26.44 5.22
C THR A 1055 36.69 26.08 4.36
N SER A 1056 36.67 24.93 3.68
CA SER A 1056 35.54 24.47 2.84
C SER A 1056 34.54 23.54 3.55
N LEU A 1057 34.76 23.23 4.84
CA LEU A 1057 34.00 22.22 5.57
C LEU A 1057 32.56 22.66 5.81
N LYS A 1058 31.60 21.81 5.45
CA LYS A 1058 30.15 22.02 5.58
C LYS A 1058 29.51 21.10 6.61
N GLU A 1059 30.02 19.88 6.74
CA GLU A 1059 29.50 18.85 7.63
C GLU A 1059 30.63 18.26 8.48
N LEU A 1060 30.41 18.18 9.79
CA LEU A 1060 31.35 17.60 10.74
C LEU A 1060 30.60 16.62 11.65
N GLU A 1061 31.08 15.39 11.74
CA GLU A 1061 30.49 14.33 12.54
C GLU A 1061 31.52 13.77 13.54
N PHE A 1062 31.12 13.66 14.81
CA PHE A 1062 31.83 12.93 15.85
C PHE A 1062 30.99 11.74 16.29
N SER A 1063 31.50 10.53 16.10
CA SER A 1063 30.78 9.29 16.38
C SER A 1063 31.57 8.38 17.31
N CYS A 1064 30.95 7.89 18.39
CA CYS A 1064 31.54 6.95 19.35
C CYS A 1064 32.87 7.42 19.97
N CYS A 1065 33.05 8.73 20.18
CA CYS A 1065 34.24 9.30 20.82
C CYS A 1065 34.20 9.12 22.35
N GLU A 1066 34.65 7.96 22.86
CA GLU A 1066 34.52 7.60 24.28
C GLU A 1066 35.46 8.39 25.22
N VAL A 1067 36.56 8.95 24.70
CA VAL A 1067 37.61 9.60 25.49
C VAL A 1067 37.57 11.13 25.41
N LEU A 1068 36.93 11.69 24.38
CA LEU A 1068 36.86 13.13 24.12
C LEU A 1068 36.03 13.86 25.20
N GLN A 1069 36.68 14.77 25.94
CA GLN A 1069 36.07 15.53 27.03
C GLN A 1069 35.48 16.88 26.60
N ASP A 1070 36.08 17.50 25.58
CA ASP A 1070 35.70 18.82 25.08
C ASP A 1070 35.72 18.85 23.56
N LEU A 1071 34.86 19.68 22.96
CA LEU A 1071 34.89 19.94 21.51
C LEU A 1071 36.08 20.84 21.13
N PRO A 1072 36.54 20.80 19.87
CA PRO A 1072 37.72 21.54 19.44
C PRO A 1072 37.62 23.06 19.61
N VAL A 1073 38.67 23.70 20.13
CA VAL A 1073 38.71 25.15 20.43
C VAL A 1073 38.50 26.02 19.17
N GLY A 1074 38.89 25.54 17.98
CA GLY A 1074 38.74 26.24 16.69
C GLY A 1074 37.40 26.06 15.97
N LEU A 1075 36.38 25.44 16.58
CA LEU A 1075 35.12 25.12 15.91
C LEU A 1075 34.33 26.38 15.48
N HIS A 1076 34.37 27.45 16.28
CA HIS A 1076 33.65 28.71 16.07
C HIS A 1076 34.11 29.49 14.83
N SER A 1077 35.34 29.25 14.36
CA SER A 1077 35.96 30.00 13.25
C SER A 1077 35.79 29.35 11.87
N LEU A 1078 35.03 28.25 11.78
CA LEU A 1078 34.68 27.61 10.52
C LEU A 1078 33.57 28.40 9.78
N PRO A 1079 33.84 28.97 8.60
CA PRO A 1079 32.93 29.94 7.98
C PRO A 1079 31.72 29.32 7.25
N TYR A 1080 31.78 28.04 6.89
CA TYR A 1080 30.74 27.37 6.09
C TYR A 1080 30.18 26.10 6.73
N LEU A 1081 30.51 25.81 8.00
CA LEU A 1081 29.98 24.62 8.68
C LEU A 1081 28.48 24.79 8.90
N ARG A 1082 27.67 23.98 8.22
CA ARG A 1082 26.19 24.00 8.29
C ARG A 1082 25.64 22.91 9.18
N LYS A 1083 26.32 21.78 9.29
CA LYS A 1083 25.85 20.62 10.05
C LYS A 1083 26.91 20.09 10.99
N LEU A 1084 26.53 19.90 12.25
CA LEU A 1084 27.36 19.27 13.28
C LEU A 1084 26.59 18.08 13.88
N GLU A 1085 27.12 16.87 13.73
CA GLU A 1085 26.54 15.65 14.29
C GLU A 1085 27.44 15.11 15.42
N ILE A 1086 26.88 14.81 16.59
CA ILE A 1086 27.59 14.22 17.72
C ILE A 1086 26.82 13.00 18.23
N TYR A 1087 27.36 11.81 17.98
CA TYR A 1087 26.72 10.55 18.27
C TYR A 1087 27.57 9.72 19.24
N HIS A 1088 27.00 9.27 20.35
CA HIS A 1088 27.64 8.38 21.33
C HIS A 1088 28.98 8.90 21.89
N CYS A 1089 29.05 10.18 22.25
CA CYS A 1089 30.22 10.81 22.87
C CYS A 1089 29.94 11.16 24.35
N PRO A 1090 29.98 10.20 25.29
CA PRO A 1090 29.44 10.37 26.64
C PRO A 1090 30.27 11.28 27.55
N ARG A 1091 31.55 11.53 27.23
CA ARG A 1091 32.45 12.35 28.07
C ARG A 1091 32.45 13.83 27.74
N ILE A 1092 31.83 14.24 26.62
CA ILE A 1092 31.70 15.65 26.27
C ILE A 1092 30.64 16.27 27.17
N THR A 1093 31.03 17.15 28.10
CA THR A 1093 30.12 17.74 29.10
C THR A 1093 29.73 19.19 28.81
N LYS A 1094 30.45 19.88 27.91
CA LYS A 1094 30.25 21.30 27.62
C LYS A 1094 30.44 21.62 26.14
N LEU A 1095 29.76 22.66 25.68
CA LEU A 1095 30.04 23.29 24.38
C LEU A 1095 31.28 24.19 24.45
N PRO A 1096 31.93 24.51 23.31
CA PRO A 1096 33.09 25.39 23.29
C PRO A 1096 32.78 26.75 23.92
N GLU A 1097 33.66 27.27 24.79
CA GLU A 1097 33.48 28.56 25.46
C GLU A 1097 33.36 29.75 24.48
N GLN A 1098 33.95 29.60 23.29
CA GLN A 1098 33.95 30.60 22.21
C GLN A 1098 32.68 30.52 21.32
N GLY A 1099 31.74 29.62 21.63
CA GLY A 1099 30.47 29.46 20.92
C GLY A 1099 30.52 28.49 19.73
N LEU A 1100 29.36 28.20 19.16
CA LEU A 1100 29.21 27.43 17.92
C LEU A 1100 29.43 28.32 16.68
N PRO A 1101 29.89 27.77 15.54
CA PRO A 1101 30.10 28.55 14.32
C PRO A 1101 28.80 29.22 13.84
N PRO A 1102 28.86 30.49 13.39
CA PRO A 1102 27.68 31.28 13.06
C PRO A 1102 26.93 30.77 11.80
N SER A 1103 27.58 29.96 10.97
CA SER A 1103 26.98 29.34 9.78
C SER A 1103 26.18 28.06 10.05
N LEU A 1104 26.15 27.60 11.31
CA LEU A 1104 25.54 26.31 11.68
C LEU A 1104 24.01 26.37 11.56
N GLU A 1105 23.45 25.49 10.73
CA GLU A 1105 22.00 25.39 10.48
C GLU A 1105 21.38 24.18 11.21
N GLU A 1106 22.14 23.09 11.34
CA GLU A 1106 21.72 21.80 11.89
C GLU A 1106 22.68 21.30 12.97
N LEU A 1107 22.12 20.89 14.11
CA LEU A 1107 22.85 20.27 15.21
C LEU A 1107 22.09 19.02 15.68
N ASP A 1108 22.71 17.85 15.47
CA ASP A 1108 22.14 16.56 15.85
C ASP A 1108 22.99 15.93 16.96
N ILE A 1109 22.36 15.61 18.09
CA ILE A 1109 23.04 15.02 19.24
C ILE A 1109 22.31 13.76 19.69
N TRP A 1110 23.05 12.67 19.81
CA TRP A 1110 22.52 11.36 20.21
C TRP A 1110 23.46 10.66 21.18
N GLY A 1111 22.93 10.04 22.25
CA GLY A 1111 23.73 9.20 23.15
C GLY A 1111 24.93 9.89 23.85
N CYS A 1112 24.88 11.22 24.04
CA CYS A 1112 25.91 12.02 24.70
C CYS A 1112 25.54 12.35 26.17
N SER A 1113 26.41 13.08 26.90
CA SER A 1113 26.16 13.46 28.30
C SER A 1113 24.88 14.28 28.48
N LYS A 1114 24.29 14.19 29.67
CA LYS A 1114 23.07 14.95 30.01
C LYS A 1114 23.34 16.45 30.04
N GLU A 1115 24.51 16.85 30.53
CA GLU A 1115 24.95 18.23 30.67
C GLU A 1115 25.09 18.92 29.31
N LEU A 1116 25.65 18.22 28.31
CA LEU A 1116 25.75 18.72 26.94
C LEU A 1116 24.38 18.84 26.27
N ALA A 1117 23.50 17.85 26.48
CA ALA A 1117 22.14 17.84 25.93
C ALA A 1117 21.30 19.02 26.47
N GLU A 1118 21.42 19.35 27.75
CA GLU A 1118 20.76 20.51 28.37
C GLU A 1118 21.30 21.84 27.84
N GLN A 1119 22.62 22.00 27.69
CA GLN A 1119 23.23 23.20 27.11
C GLN A 1119 22.77 23.44 25.66
N CYS A 1120 22.70 22.38 24.84
CA CYS A 1120 22.25 22.49 23.46
C CYS A 1120 20.74 22.79 23.35
N ARG A 1121 19.92 22.27 24.27
CA ARG A 1121 18.49 22.58 24.35
C ARG A 1121 18.24 24.06 24.65
N MET A 1122 19.08 24.68 25.50
CA MET A 1122 19.00 26.11 25.79
C MET A 1122 19.37 26.98 24.56
N LEU A 1123 20.31 26.53 23.73
CA LEU A 1123 20.74 27.23 22.50
C LEU A 1123 19.75 27.10 21.33
N ALA A 1124 19.00 26.00 21.26
CA ALA A 1124 18.04 25.73 20.18
C ALA A 1124 16.87 26.74 20.10
N THR A 1125 16.69 27.60 21.12
CA THR A 1125 15.58 28.57 21.19
C THR A 1125 15.78 29.85 20.37
N SER A 1126 16.94 30.07 19.72
CA SER A 1126 17.16 31.34 19.00
C SER A 1126 17.96 31.35 17.69
N LYS A 1127 18.60 30.25 17.24
CA LYS A 1127 19.48 30.31 16.04
C LYS A 1127 19.53 29.11 15.07
N LEU A 1128 18.98 27.93 15.38
CA LEU A 1128 19.09 26.73 14.52
C LEU A 1128 17.81 26.48 13.71
N LYS A 1129 17.93 26.07 12.44
CA LYS A 1129 16.75 25.71 11.61
C LYS A 1129 16.18 24.35 11.99
N THR A 1130 17.06 23.43 12.41
CA THR A 1130 16.70 22.06 12.75
C THR A 1130 17.55 21.60 13.93
N PHE A 1131 16.92 21.11 14.99
CA PHE A 1131 17.59 20.56 16.17
C PHE A 1131 16.94 19.22 16.52
N LYS A 1132 17.67 18.11 16.42
CA LYS A 1132 17.19 16.79 16.84
C LYS A 1132 17.97 16.33 18.06
N LEU A 1133 17.24 16.15 19.15
CA LEU A 1133 17.72 15.58 20.40
C LEU A 1133 16.98 14.27 20.67
N LEU A 1134 17.64 13.12 20.49
CA LEU A 1134 17.14 11.84 21.01
C LEU A 1134 17.97 11.49 22.25
N TYR A 1135 17.34 11.52 23.42
CA TYR A 1135 17.95 11.02 24.65
C TYR A 1135 17.38 9.63 24.94
N ILE A 1136 18.17 8.59 24.69
CA ILE A 1136 17.85 7.22 25.14
C ILE A 1136 18.73 6.94 26.35
N ALA A 1137 18.12 6.89 27.55
CA ALA A 1137 18.79 6.42 28.75
C ALA A 1137 18.95 4.89 28.68
N LEU A 1138 20.02 4.42 28.04
CA LEU A 1138 20.43 3.01 28.12
C LEU A 1138 21.53 2.88 29.18
N ASP A 1139 21.30 2.00 30.14
CA ASP A 1139 22.24 1.71 31.23
C ASP A 1139 23.43 0.89 30.67
N PHE A 1140 24.57 1.56 30.46
CA PHE A 1140 25.72 1.08 29.67
C PHE A 1140 26.61 0.02 30.35
N ARG A 1141 26.12 -0.71 31.37
CA ARG A 1141 26.97 -1.68 32.10
C ARG A 1141 26.86 -3.15 31.68
N LYS A 1142 26.00 -3.54 30.72
CA LYS A 1142 25.77 -4.98 30.46
C LYS A 1142 25.64 -5.49 29.01
N GLN A 1143 25.89 -4.69 27.97
CA GLN A 1143 25.89 -5.24 26.60
C GLN A 1143 27.06 -4.72 25.77
N THR A 1144 28.22 -5.35 25.92
CA THR A 1144 29.33 -5.24 24.98
C THR A 1144 29.01 -6.08 23.75
N GLY A 1145 28.75 -5.47 22.60
CA GLY A 1145 28.72 -6.22 21.34
C GLY A 1145 28.06 -5.54 20.14
N ASN A 1146 26.74 -5.32 20.15
CA ASN A 1146 25.97 -5.29 18.89
C ASN A 1146 25.08 -4.05 18.61
N PHE A 1147 24.99 -3.05 19.49
CA PHE A 1147 24.05 -1.94 19.26
C PHE A 1147 24.49 -0.93 18.16
N CYS A 1148 25.81 -0.69 17.99
CA CYS A 1148 26.27 0.23 16.93
C CYS A 1148 26.13 -0.34 15.51
N ALA A 1149 25.86 -1.64 15.33
CA ALA A 1149 25.65 -2.21 14.00
C ALA A 1149 24.32 -1.78 13.37
N ILE A 1150 23.31 -1.44 14.19
CA ILE A 1150 21.96 -1.11 13.74
C ILE A 1150 21.87 0.34 13.20
N MET A 1151 22.69 1.25 13.71
CA MET A 1151 22.67 2.67 13.29
C MET A 1151 23.39 2.95 11.98
N PHE A 1152 24.33 2.10 11.57
CA PHE A 1152 25.08 2.27 10.32
C PHE A 1152 24.50 1.46 9.15
N SER A 1153 23.46 0.64 9.38
CA SER A 1153 22.73 -0.06 8.31
C SER A 1153 21.42 0.63 7.88
N GLU A 1154 20.93 1.63 8.64
CA GLU A 1154 19.71 2.40 8.35
C GLU A 1154 19.96 3.87 7.94
N LYS A 1155 21.18 4.24 7.53
CA LYS A 1155 21.47 5.54 6.88
C LYS A 1155 21.91 5.35 5.42
#